data_AF-A0A0C9ZSS0-F1
#
_entry.id   AF-A0A0C9ZSS0-F1
#
_cell.length_a   1.000
_cell.length_b   1.000
_cell.length_c   1.000
_cell.angle_alpha   90.00
_cell.angle_beta   90.00
_cell.angle_gamma   90.00
#
_symmetry.space_group_name_H-M   'P 1'
#
loop_
_entity.id
_entity.type
_entity.pdbx_description
1 polymer ?
#
loop_
_entity_poly.entity_id
_entity_poly.type
_entity_poly.pdbx_seq_one_letter_code
_entity_poly.pdbx_strand_id
1 'polypeptide(L)'
;MEVFEPPMICCSVPDSRYTNAVEACFNISQLKTFVAQCEEDYQLLNHCFNDSAEAGLRKDGKVNTWYRPKLEHTLARPPMSMDELQELGLDAYAIDKIDCPDGLLWYLRREVNMHRTAVGLDGSKVDVARAMEAVSRLGPRGEGGGATFIAGNVINTVQRSRYGRRVAQNMTRDLRPARNLVASAVDPEVKRNLDLVIQGARQALEVINEGANELAAEERIIREQEAVYKRKFDELDERKRKVNEAKKRLGSLAGKIEVCKAKLMELENAPPVDDERVRLKQELLDISQKRVKVAKDYTQLIRALIVDQIAATRSGIEFLQVGANRSALEALCQEKDERYQRALAEFEEGAQGTLFYFILFSFAAAVAHTHDAMFAADKIFLAAKEDAKSKRDISVELVRKMDREFQEQFEKMEVDGSVHERTVDQLRAELETQKANLDLIMITNPGVVDQYERRKAEIGDLSKRIEDKEKKCLGLERDIKFARDNWQPALERLVASIGKKFSAAFDRIGCAGEIRVSPHDDYEKWAIDILVKFRDKEKLTLLTGQRQSGGERSLTTILYLMSLTEEARTPFSLVDEINQGMDQRAERAVHDSMVEVTCKPDSCQYFLITPKLLPDLMYHERMKILCVNNGEWLPEAKGIGNMMNMIDTFVQMRDRSSRAG
;
A
#
# COMPACT_ATOMS: atom_id res chain seq x y z
N MET A 1 9.10 1.27 51.14
CA MET A 1 9.54 2.31 52.11
C MET A 1 11.07 2.23 52.25
N GLU A 2 11.70 2.89 53.24
CA GLU A 2 13.11 2.63 53.54
C GLU A 2 13.22 1.33 54.36
N VAL A 3 14.04 0.38 53.87
CA VAL A 3 14.40 -0.85 54.59
C VAL A 3 15.71 -0.61 55.29
N PHE A 4 15.75 -0.80 56.61
CA PHE A 4 16.94 -0.52 57.39
C PHE A 4 17.92 -1.69 57.40
N GLU A 5 19.20 -1.32 57.29
CA GLU A 5 20.35 -2.19 57.52
C GLU A 5 20.35 -2.77 58.94
N PRO A 6 21.06 -3.88 59.19
CA PRO A 6 21.09 -4.51 60.50
C PRO A 6 21.60 -3.61 61.63
N PRO A 7 21.11 -3.76 62.87
CA PRO A 7 21.51 -2.94 64.02
C PRO A 7 23.03 -2.85 64.28
N MET A 8 23.80 -3.84 63.83
CA MET A 8 25.27 -3.84 63.90
C MET A 8 25.94 -2.72 63.09
N ILE A 9 25.24 -2.13 62.11
CA ILE A 9 25.77 -1.08 61.22
C ILE A 9 25.11 0.27 61.52
N CYS A 10 23.79 0.27 61.72
CA CYS A 10 22.99 1.50 61.79
C CYS A 10 22.72 2.04 63.21
N CYS A 11 23.14 1.33 64.27
CA CYS A 11 22.98 1.77 65.65
C CYS A 11 24.35 2.12 66.29
N SER A 12 24.41 3.21 67.06
CA SER A 12 25.59 3.60 67.83
C SER A 12 25.30 3.66 69.34
N VAL A 13 26.34 3.63 70.18
CA VAL A 13 26.23 3.77 71.63
C VAL A 13 27.06 4.99 72.07
N PRO A 14 26.44 6.15 72.34
CA PRO A 14 27.18 7.40 72.61
C PRO A 14 28.07 7.39 73.87
N ASP A 15 27.79 6.53 74.86
CA ASP A 15 28.61 6.35 76.06
C ASP A 15 29.14 4.92 76.13
N SER A 16 30.44 4.77 75.81
CA SER A 16 31.19 3.52 75.74
C SER A 16 31.05 2.62 76.99
N ARG A 17 30.75 3.20 78.16
CA ARG A 17 30.54 2.44 79.41
C ARG A 17 29.30 1.54 79.35
N TYR A 18 28.29 1.93 78.58
CA TYR A 18 27.04 1.18 78.42
C TYR A 18 27.09 0.15 77.28
N THR A 19 28.10 0.18 76.40
CA THR A 19 28.16 -0.67 75.19
C THR A 19 28.10 -2.17 75.53
N ASN A 20 28.74 -2.61 76.62
CA ASN A 20 28.64 -4.00 77.08
C ASN A 20 27.19 -4.39 77.47
N ALA A 21 26.48 -3.49 78.17
CA ALA A 21 25.11 -3.70 78.60
C ALA A 21 24.11 -3.67 77.43
N VAL A 22 24.29 -2.73 76.49
CA VAL A 22 23.46 -2.59 75.29
C VAL A 22 23.68 -3.76 74.32
N GLU A 23 24.93 -4.17 74.04
CA GLU A 23 25.20 -5.32 73.17
C GLU A 23 24.67 -6.63 73.77
N ALA A 24 24.79 -6.82 75.09
CA ALA A 24 24.28 -8.01 75.78
C ALA A 24 22.74 -8.13 75.83
N CYS A 25 22.00 -7.08 75.46
CA CYS A 25 20.56 -7.14 75.23
C CYS A 25 20.20 -7.89 73.94
N PHE A 26 21.07 -7.88 72.94
CA PHE A 26 20.85 -8.55 71.66
C PHE A 26 21.34 -10.01 71.66
N ASN A 27 20.70 -10.84 70.83
CA ASN A 27 21.29 -12.05 70.28
C ASN A 27 22.03 -11.75 68.97
N ILE A 28 23.05 -12.55 68.61
CA ILE A 28 23.84 -12.34 67.38
C ILE A 28 22.99 -12.39 66.10
N SER A 29 21.90 -13.17 66.11
CA SER A 29 20.90 -13.19 65.03
C SER A 29 20.15 -11.86 64.92
N GLN A 30 19.84 -11.21 66.04
CA GLN A 30 19.07 -9.96 66.09
C GLN A 30 19.91 -8.75 65.65
N LEU A 31 21.22 -8.75 65.90
CA LEU A 31 22.17 -7.75 65.37
C LEU A 31 22.33 -7.84 63.84
N LYS A 32 21.93 -8.95 63.23
CA LYS A 32 22.04 -9.25 61.79
C LYS A 32 20.69 -9.24 61.05
N THR A 33 19.63 -8.73 61.68
CA THR A 33 18.28 -8.68 61.11
C THR A 33 18.05 -7.37 60.36
N PHE A 34 17.65 -7.45 59.09
CA PHE A 34 17.13 -6.31 58.32
C PHE A 34 15.70 -5.98 58.75
N VAL A 35 15.38 -4.68 58.88
CA VAL A 35 14.10 -4.19 59.41
C VAL A 35 13.33 -3.45 58.31
N ALA A 36 12.22 -4.01 57.86
CA ALA A 36 11.34 -3.40 56.87
C ALA A 36 10.19 -2.61 57.54
N GLN A 37 9.72 -1.54 56.89
CA GLN A 37 8.65 -0.67 57.42
C GLN A 37 7.24 -1.04 56.94
N CYS A 38 7.09 -1.69 55.78
CA CYS A 38 5.81 -2.23 55.31
C CYS A 38 5.91 -3.74 55.01
N GLU A 39 4.76 -4.37 54.81
CA GLU A 39 4.67 -5.80 54.53
C GLU A 39 5.16 -6.16 53.12
N GLU A 40 4.95 -5.27 52.15
CA GLU A 40 5.36 -5.43 50.76
C GLU A 40 6.89 -5.51 50.64
N ASP A 41 7.61 -4.53 51.22
CA ASP A 41 9.07 -4.53 51.31
C ASP A 41 9.59 -5.82 51.98
N TYR A 42 8.91 -6.30 53.04
CA TYR A 42 9.30 -7.51 53.78
C TYR A 42 9.11 -8.80 52.98
N GLN A 43 8.00 -8.92 52.25
CA GLN A 43 7.73 -10.07 51.38
C GLN A 43 8.72 -10.09 50.21
N LEU A 44 8.97 -8.93 49.58
CA LEU A 44 9.96 -8.79 48.51
C LEU A 44 11.39 -9.12 49.00
N LEU A 45 11.78 -8.62 50.18
CA LEU A 45 13.10 -8.89 50.77
C LEU A 45 13.30 -10.38 51.05
N ASN A 46 12.29 -11.09 51.57
CA ASN A 46 12.37 -12.55 51.72
C ASN A 46 12.44 -13.27 50.38
N HIS A 47 11.62 -12.88 49.40
CA HIS A 47 11.62 -13.51 48.09
C HIS A 47 13.01 -13.39 47.42
N CYS A 48 13.65 -12.22 47.47
CA CYS A 48 14.95 -12.00 46.82
C CYS A 48 16.15 -12.62 47.56
N PHE A 49 16.11 -12.70 48.91
CA PHE A 49 17.27 -13.14 49.71
C PHE A 49 17.17 -14.55 50.30
N ASN A 50 15.97 -15.10 50.46
CA ASN A 50 15.75 -16.38 51.14
C ASN A 50 15.06 -17.45 50.26
N ASP A 51 14.20 -17.04 49.33
CA ASP A 51 13.39 -17.97 48.51
C ASP A 51 13.88 -18.09 47.05
N SER A 52 14.41 -17.02 46.45
CA SER A 52 15.04 -17.04 45.12
C SER A 52 16.57 -17.04 45.18
N ALA A 53 17.21 -17.46 44.08
CA ALA A 53 18.67 -17.47 43.95
C ALA A 53 19.22 -16.17 43.33
N GLU A 54 18.37 -15.17 43.09
CA GLU A 54 18.69 -14.00 42.26
C GLU A 54 19.68 -13.04 42.93
N ALA A 55 19.66 -12.93 44.26
CA ALA A 55 20.63 -12.15 45.03
C ALA A 55 22.04 -12.77 45.11
N GLY A 56 22.26 -13.94 44.50
CA GLY A 56 23.60 -14.53 44.34
C GLY A 56 24.27 -15.09 45.62
N LEU A 57 23.53 -15.25 46.72
CA LEU A 57 24.05 -15.84 47.95
C LEU A 57 24.37 -17.34 47.78
N ARG A 58 25.31 -17.85 48.59
CA ARG A 58 25.53 -19.30 48.73
C ARG A 58 24.27 -19.96 49.26
N LYS A 59 24.00 -21.20 48.85
CA LYS A 59 22.80 -22.00 49.21
C LYS A 59 22.51 -22.12 50.72
N ASP A 60 23.54 -21.95 51.57
CA ASP A 60 23.42 -22.04 53.03
C ASP A 60 23.26 -20.67 53.72
N GLY A 61 23.38 -19.56 52.97
CA GLY A 61 23.40 -18.19 53.48
C GLY A 61 22.01 -17.55 53.51
N LYS A 62 21.26 -17.77 54.58
CA LYS A 62 19.96 -17.10 54.81
C LYS A 62 20.11 -15.76 55.52
N VAL A 63 19.25 -14.80 55.17
CA VAL A 63 19.22 -13.45 55.74
C VAL A 63 18.06 -13.32 56.72
N ASN A 64 18.33 -12.84 57.94
CA ASN A 64 17.27 -12.54 58.90
C ASN A 64 16.52 -11.26 58.47
N THR A 65 15.21 -11.36 58.30
CA THR A 65 14.33 -10.25 57.94
C THR A 65 13.26 -10.07 59.02
N TRP A 66 12.80 -8.84 59.26
CA TRP A 66 11.72 -8.58 60.20
C TRP A 66 10.78 -7.46 59.77
N TYR A 67 9.48 -7.72 59.97
CA TYR A 67 8.40 -6.76 59.91
C TYR A 67 7.28 -7.19 60.87
N ARG A 68 6.69 -6.22 61.59
CA ARG A 68 5.42 -6.39 62.33
C ARG A 68 4.64 -5.06 62.27
N PRO A 69 3.32 -5.06 62.06
CA PRO A 69 2.52 -3.82 62.03
C PRO A 69 2.62 -3.05 63.35
N LYS A 70 2.73 -1.71 63.28
CA LYS A 70 3.01 -0.82 64.42
C LYS A 70 1.81 -0.64 65.36
N LEU A 71 1.54 -1.67 66.17
CA LEU A 71 0.41 -1.74 67.09
C LEU A 71 0.85 -1.35 68.52
N GLU A 72 0.99 -0.06 68.80
CA GLU A 72 1.55 0.44 70.08
C GLU A 72 0.76 -0.04 71.32
N HIS A 73 -0.55 -0.24 71.19
CA HIS A 73 -1.41 -0.80 72.25
C HIS A 73 -1.12 -2.27 72.61
N THR A 74 -0.25 -2.96 71.85
CA THR A 74 0.22 -4.33 72.14
C THR A 74 1.59 -4.36 72.84
N LEU A 75 2.23 -3.21 73.06
CA LEU A 75 3.53 -3.13 73.71
C LEU A 75 3.38 -3.08 75.23
N ALA A 76 4.06 -3.98 75.95
CA ALA A 76 4.09 -3.95 77.41
C ALA A 76 4.80 -2.67 77.89
N ARG A 77 4.32 -2.05 78.97
CA ARG A 77 4.96 -0.85 79.53
C ARG A 77 6.32 -1.18 80.20
N PRO A 78 7.23 -0.20 80.33
CA PRO A 78 8.38 -0.29 81.23
C PRO A 78 7.94 -0.69 82.65
N PRO A 79 8.70 -1.52 83.38
CA PRO A 79 8.29 -2.06 84.67
C PRO A 79 8.24 -1.05 85.84
N MET A 80 8.88 0.11 85.71
CA MET A 80 8.95 1.16 86.75
C MET A 80 9.09 2.57 86.12
N SER A 81 8.98 3.63 86.92
CA SER A 81 9.36 4.99 86.48
C SER A 81 10.89 5.18 86.46
N MET A 82 11.39 6.26 85.87
CA MET A 82 12.83 6.61 85.97
C MET A 82 13.25 6.92 87.41
N ASP A 83 12.33 7.47 88.23
CA ASP A 83 12.58 7.78 89.64
C ASP A 83 12.67 6.49 90.48
N GLU A 84 11.73 5.55 90.30
CA GLU A 84 11.81 4.21 90.90
C GLU A 84 13.06 3.43 90.44
N LEU A 85 13.54 3.69 89.22
CA LEU A 85 14.73 3.04 88.67
C LEU A 85 16.00 3.56 89.37
N GLN A 86 16.10 4.87 89.60
CA GLN A 86 17.21 5.49 90.36
C GLN A 86 17.19 5.12 91.85
N GLU A 87 16.01 5.04 92.49
CA GLU A 87 15.86 4.58 93.88
C GLU A 87 16.42 3.15 94.12
N LEU A 88 16.46 2.32 93.08
CA LEU A 88 17.00 0.95 93.15
C LEU A 88 18.44 0.82 92.64
N GLY A 89 19.14 1.95 92.44
CA GLY A 89 20.55 1.97 92.04
C GLY A 89 20.81 1.61 90.57
N LEU A 90 19.79 1.67 89.72
CA LEU A 90 19.90 1.50 88.27
C LEU A 90 20.05 2.90 87.62
N ASP A 91 20.75 2.99 86.49
CA ASP A 91 21.09 4.27 85.84
C ASP A 91 20.06 4.69 84.77
N ALA A 92 19.62 3.76 83.92
CA ALA A 92 18.69 4.01 82.80
C ALA A 92 18.07 2.72 82.25
N TYR A 93 17.16 2.82 81.27
CA TYR A 93 16.84 1.69 80.38
C TYR A 93 17.85 1.60 79.23
N ALA A 94 18.08 0.38 78.72
CA ALA A 94 18.97 0.13 77.60
C ALA A 94 18.56 0.87 76.30
N ILE A 95 17.27 1.20 76.14
CA ILE A 95 16.77 1.98 75.00
C ILE A 95 17.16 3.46 75.06
N ASP A 96 17.44 4.00 76.26
CA ASP A 96 17.81 5.42 76.44
C ASP A 96 19.32 5.66 76.25
N LYS A 97 20.07 4.62 75.86
CA LYS A 97 21.53 4.60 75.69
C LYS A 97 21.99 4.10 74.31
N ILE A 98 21.05 3.87 73.40
CA ILE A 98 21.31 3.48 72.01
C ILE A 98 20.77 4.56 71.07
N ASP A 99 21.60 5.00 70.14
CA ASP A 99 21.25 5.93 69.07
C ASP A 99 20.97 5.13 67.80
N CYS A 100 19.81 5.34 67.18
CA CYS A 100 19.35 4.58 66.02
C CYS A 100 18.21 5.30 65.26
N PRO A 101 18.07 5.07 63.94
CA PRO A 101 16.95 5.60 63.16
C PRO A 101 15.56 5.18 63.68
N ASP A 102 14.59 6.11 63.61
CA ASP A 102 13.24 5.98 64.18
C ASP A 102 12.51 4.67 63.84
N GLY A 103 12.70 4.15 62.63
CA GLY A 103 12.06 2.90 62.19
C GLY A 103 12.55 1.65 62.92
N LEU A 104 13.80 1.63 63.41
CA LEU A 104 14.31 0.53 64.23
C LEU A 104 13.79 0.56 65.67
N LEU A 105 13.36 1.72 66.19
CA LEU A 105 12.83 1.83 67.56
C LEU A 105 11.68 0.85 67.81
N TRP A 106 10.85 0.56 66.79
CA TRP A 106 9.76 -0.42 66.88
C TRP A 106 10.29 -1.86 67.04
N TYR A 107 11.34 -2.23 66.32
CA TYR A 107 12.02 -3.53 66.43
C TYR A 107 12.73 -3.69 67.79
N LEU A 108 13.51 -2.69 68.21
CA LEU A 108 14.23 -2.68 69.50
C LEU A 108 13.27 -2.74 70.70
N ARG A 109 12.09 -2.10 70.58
CA ARG A 109 11.01 -2.22 71.57
C ARG A 109 10.38 -3.61 71.54
N ARG A 110 9.92 -4.10 70.39
CA ARG A 110 9.07 -5.30 70.30
C ARG A 110 9.80 -6.63 70.44
N GLU A 111 10.95 -6.80 69.78
CA GLU A 111 11.72 -8.06 69.80
C GLU A 111 12.81 -8.03 70.88
N VAL A 112 13.64 -6.99 70.88
CA VAL A 112 14.81 -6.90 71.80
C VAL A 112 14.40 -6.45 73.21
N ASN A 113 13.17 -5.95 73.38
CA ASN A 113 12.59 -5.57 74.68
C ASN A 113 13.41 -4.53 75.47
N MET A 114 14.24 -3.70 74.81
CA MET A 114 15.16 -2.77 75.47
C MET A 114 14.49 -1.75 76.40
N HIS A 115 13.26 -1.35 76.06
CA HIS A 115 12.36 -0.52 76.89
C HIS A 115 11.92 -1.17 78.23
N ARG A 116 12.32 -2.42 78.48
CA ARG A 116 12.07 -3.17 79.71
C ARG A 116 13.36 -3.80 80.28
N THR A 117 14.53 -3.46 79.71
CA THR A 117 15.84 -3.87 80.24
C THR A 117 16.49 -2.70 80.95
N ALA A 118 16.47 -2.70 82.29
CA ALA A 118 17.14 -1.69 83.09
C ALA A 118 18.65 -1.99 83.22
N VAL A 119 19.47 -0.95 83.33
CA VAL A 119 20.93 -1.05 83.43
C VAL A 119 21.42 -0.21 84.59
N GLY A 120 22.11 -0.82 85.54
CA GLY A 120 22.93 -0.16 86.55
C GLY A 120 24.38 -0.63 86.43
N LEU A 121 25.32 0.29 86.17
CA LEU A 121 26.74 -0.01 85.97
C LEU A 121 27.44 -0.37 87.30
N ASP A 122 26.98 0.18 88.43
CA ASP A 122 27.50 -0.14 89.76
C ASP A 122 26.61 -1.17 90.47
N GLY A 123 26.92 -2.45 90.24
CA GLY A 123 26.21 -3.57 90.86
C GLY A 123 26.23 -3.58 92.40
N SER A 124 27.08 -2.77 93.05
CA SER A 124 27.13 -2.61 94.51
C SER A 124 25.99 -1.74 95.04
N LYS A 125 25.37 -0.91 94.18
CA LYS A 125 24.25 -0.02 94.54
C LYS A 125 22.88 -0.64 94.23
N VAL A 126 22.82 -1.70 93.43
CA VAL A 126 21.56 -2.30 92.96
C VAL A 126 20.97 -3.20 94.05
N ASP A 127 19.80 -2.84 94.58
CA ASP A 127 19.01 -3.75 95.41
C ASP A 127 18.37 -4.84 94.54
N VAL A 128 19.09 -5.95 94.38
CA VAL A 128 18.68 -7.09 93.55
C VAL A 128 17.32 -7.66 93.98
N ALA A 129 16.95 -7.57 95.26
CA ALA A 129 15.68 -8.10 95.76
C ALA A 129 14.50 -7.18 95.43
N ARG A 130 14.60 -5.87 95.72
CA ARG A 130 13.58 -4.88 95.34
C ARG A 130 13.49 -4.74 93.82
N ALA A 131 14.61 -4.81 93.10
CA ALA A 131 14.63 -4.80 91.63
C ALA A 131 13.90 -6.03 91.07
N MET A 132 14.19 -7.23 91.59
CA MET A 132 13.49 -8.47 91.21
C MET A 132 11.99 -8.40 91.48
N GLU A 133 11.55 -7.83 92.60
CA GLU A 133 10.13 -7.61 92.86
C GLU A 133 9.53 -6.63 91.84
N ALA A 134 10.14 -5.46 91.64
CA ALA A 134 9.68 -4.43 90.73
C ALA A 134 9.51 -4.92 89.28
N VAL A 135 10.50 -5.64 88.72
CA VAL A 135 10.39 -6.19 87.35
C VAL A 135 9.42 -7.37 87.23
N SER A 136 9.00 -7.97 88.36
CA SER A 136 8.01 -9.05 88.43
C SER A 136 6.56 -8.57 88.64
N ARG A 137 6.35 -7.26 88.79
CA ARG A 137 5.01 -6.64 88.82
C ARG A 137 4.26 -6.97 87.52
N LEU A 138 2.97 -7.27 87.64
CA LEU A 138 2.05 -7.35 86.49
C LEU A 138 1.37 -6.00 86.31
N GLY A 139 1.24 -5.55 85.07
CA GLY A 139 0.48 -4.35 84.72
C GLY A 139 -1.04 -4.57 84.79
N PRO A 140 -1.85 -3.50 84.69
CA PRO A 140 -3.30 -3.53 84.95
C PRO A 140 -4.13 -4.51 84.09
N ARG A 141 -3.57 -5.05 83.00
CA ARG A 141 -4.22 -6.02 82.10
C ARG A 141 -3.68 -7.45 82.24
N GLY A 142 -2.78 -7.74 83.19
CA GLY A 142 -2.00 -8.99 83.22
C GLY A 142 -0.89 -9.05 82.16
N GLU A 143 -0.61 -7.91 81.53
CA GLU A 143 0.54 -7.64 80.66
C GLU A 143 1.79 -7.37 81.52
N GLY A 144 2.95 -7.89 81.11
CA GLY A 144 4.14 -7.95 81.98
C GLY A 144 4.05 -9.05 83.04
N GLY A 145 5.20 -9.48 83.55
CA GLY A 145 5.34 -10.63 84.45
C GLY A 145 6.75 -11.19 84.42
N GLY A 146 7.74 -10.29 84.49
CA GLY A 146 9.14 -10.59 84.19
C GLY A 146 9.73 -9.57 83.21
N ALA A 147 10.97 -9.17 83.48
CA ALA A 147 11.82 -8.33 82.66
C ALA A 147 13.29 -8.58 83.05
N THR A 148 14.21 -7.91 82.36
CA THR A 148 15.65 -8.08 82.58
C THR A 148 16.21 -6.84 83.29
N PHE A 149 17.16 -7.02 84.21
CA PHE A 149 18.00 -5.92 84.67
C PHE A 149 19.47 -6.33 84.73
N ILE A 150 20.35 -5.38 84.50
CA ILE A 150 21.80 -5.56 84.52
C ILE A 150 22.32 -4.85 85.77
N ALA A 151 23.01 -5.59 86.64
CA ALA A 151 23.62 -5.10 87.87
C ALA A 151 25.14 -5.30 87.78
N GLY A 152 25.85 -4.25 87.37
CA GLY A 152 27.27 -4.33 86.99
C GLY A 152 27.49 -5.40 85.91
N ASN A 153 28.28 -6.42 86.25
CA ASN A 153 28.62 -7.51 85.34
C ASN A 153 27.63 -8.70 85.36
N VAL A 154 26.49 -8.62 86.05
CA VAL A 154 25.50 -9.72 86.11
C VAL A 154 24.16 -9.30 85.51
N ILE A 155 23.71 -10.07 84.53
CA ILE A 155 22.39 -9.91 83.90
C ILE A 155 21.40 -10.81 84.65
N ASN A 156 20.35 -10.21 85.22
CA ASN A 156 19.27 -10.86 85.95
C ASN A 156 18.03 -10.91 85.06
N THR A 157 17.68 -12.10 84.56
CA THR A 157 16.43 -12.31 83.80
C THR A 157 15.37 -12.86 84.73
N VAL A 158 14.40 -12.01 85.12
CA VAL A 158 13.31 -12.40 86.01
C VAL A 158 12.09 -12.82 85.19
N GLN A 159 11.49 -13.96 85.54
CA GLN A 159 10.24 -14.46 84.95
C GLN A 159 9.25 -14.87 86.03
N ARG A 160 7.97 -14.56 85.86
CA ARG A 160 6.91 -14.93 86.79
C ARG A 160 5.94 -15.91 86.15
N SER A 161 5.87 -17.11 86.73
CA SER A 161 5.04 -18.21 86.24
C SER A 161 3.54 -17.83 86.23
N ARG A 162 2.88 -17.91 85.06
CA ARG A 162 1.43 -17.64 84.94
C ARG A 162 0.57 -18.76 85.55
N TYR A 163 1.05 -20.00 85.49
CA TYR A 163 0.45 -21.20 86.07
C TYR A 163 1.34 -21.75 87.20
N GLY A 164 0.74 -22.31 88.26
CA GLY A 164 1.46 -22.71 89.48
C GLY A 164 1.44 -21.62 90.56
N ARG A 165 2.39 -21.67 91.52
CA ARG A 165 2.42 -20.78 92.71
C ARG A 165 2.76 -19.29 92.41
N ARG A 166 2.86 -18.87 91.15
CA ARG A 166 3.11 -17.47 90.70
C ARG A 166 4.35 -16.79 91.32
N VAL A 167 5.33 -17.59 91.73
CA VAL A 167 6.63 -17.13 92.24
C VAL A 167 7.46 -16.55 91.09
N ALA A 168 8.20 -15.48 91.38
CA ALA A 168 9.21 -14.96 90.46
C ALA A 168 10.47 -15.82 90.54
N GLN A 169 10.94 -16.30 89.39
CA GLN A 169 12.21 -16.98 89.22
C GLN A 169 13.19 -15.99 88.59
N ASN A 170 14.44 -15.98 89.07
CA ASN A 170 15.51 -15.18 88.49
C ASN A 170 16.58 -16.12 87.92
N MET A 171 17.02 -15.86 86.70
CA MET A 171 18.12 -16.55 86.04
C MET A 171 19.25 -15.56 85.79
N THR A 172 20.38 -15.76 86.46
CA THR A 172 21.58 -14.94 86.31
C THR A 172 22.49 -15.46 85.19
N ARG A 173 23.16 -14.54 84.48
CA ARG A 173 24.25 -14.83 83.54
C ARG A 173 25.26 -13.68 83.54
N ASP A 174 26.53 -14.00 83.34
CA ASP A 174 27.58 -12.97 83.28
C ASP A 174 27.50 -12.13 81.99
N LEU A 175 27.79 -10.85 82.15
CA LEU A 175 27.95 -9.87 81.07
C LEU A 175 29.22 -10.18 80.29
N ARG A 176 29.11 -10.30 78.96
CA ARG A 176 30.28 -10.46 78.08
C ARG A 176 30.74 -9.10 77.56
N PRO A 177 32.05 -8.88 77.35
CA PRO A 177 32.54 -7.68 76.66
C PRO A 177 31.91 -7.57 75.26
N ALA A 178 31.54 -6.35 74.89
CA ALA A 178 31.06 -6.01 73.56
C ALA A 178 32.14 -6.28 72.50
N ARG A 179 31.70 -6.65 71.30
CA ARG A 179 32.59 -6.93 70.16
C ARG A 179 32.10 -6.35 68.84
N ASN A 180 30.85 -5.93 68.76
CA ASN A 180 30.18 -5.53 67.53
C ASN A 180 29.84 -4.03 67.53
N LEU A 181 29.34 -3.49 68.63
CA LEU A 181 28.95 -2.08 68.80
C LEU A 181 30.11 -1.17 69.29
N VAL A 182 31.36 -1.58 69.05
CA VAL A 182 32.57 -0.97 69.64
C VAL A 182 33.23 0.07 68.72
N ALA A 183 32.94 0.03 67.41
CA ALA A 183 33.48 0.97 66.43
C ALA A 183 32.36 1.82 65.81
N SER A 184 32.63 3.12 65.60
CA SER A 184 31.75 3.97 64.78
C SER A 184 31.81 3.47 63.33
N ALA A 185 30.69 3.00 62.80
CA ALA A 185 30.65 2.25 61.53
C ALA A 185 30.94 3.11 60.28
N VAL A 186 30.91 4.44 60.39
CA VAL A 186 31.13 5.38 59.29
C VAL A 186 32.11 6.48 59.70
N ASP A 187 33.04 6.81 58.80
CA ASP A 187 33.94 7.95 58.92
C ASP A 187 33.22 9.26 58.52
N PRO A 188 33.08 10.25 59.43
CA PRO A 188 32.39 11.50 59.16
C PRO A 188 33.13 12.43 58.17
N GLU A 189 34.44 12.27 57.98
CA GLU A 189 35.23 13.05 57.02
C GLU A 189 35.03 12.54 55.59
N VAL A 190 35.03 11.21 55.40
CA VAL A 190 34.68 10.58 54.11
C VAL A 190 33.26 10.96 53.67
N LYS A 191 32.29 10.97 54.58
CA LYS A 191 30.91 11.37 54.28
C LYS A 191 30.83 12.82 53.77
N ARG A 192 31.47 13.77 54.47
CA ARG A 192 31.50 15.19 54.05
C ARG A 192 32.11 15.39 52.67
N ASN A 193 33.16 14.65 52.34
CA ASN A 193 33.80 14.72 51.02
C ASN A 193 32.86 14.22 49.90
N LEU A 194 32.08 13.16 50.15
CA LEU A 194 31.07 12.67 49.20
C LEU A 194 29.90 13.66 49.05
N ASP A 195 29.40 14.24 50.15
CA ASP A 195 28.33 15.24 50.12
C ASP A 195 28.72 16.49 49.29
N LEU A 196 29.98 16.94 49.40
CA LEU A 196 30.54 18.03 48.58
C LEU A 196 30.60 17.67 47.08
N VAL A 197 31.03 16.46 46.73
CA VAL A 197 31.04 15.98 45.34
C VAL A 197 29.63 15.90 44.76
N ILE A 198 28.65 15.47 45.56
CA ILE A 198 27.23 15.43 45.17
C ILE A 198 26.68 16.85 44.94
N GLN A 199 27.05 17.84 45.77
CA GLN A 199 26.66 19.24 45.53
C GLN A 199 27.26 19.80 44.23
N GLY A 200 28.56 19.61 44.00
CA GLY A 200 29.21 20.05 42.76
C GLY A 200 28.63 19.41 41.50
N ALA A 201 28.33 18.11 41.56
CA ALA A 201 27.68 17.39 40.47
C ALA A 201 26.25 17.92 40.19
N ARG A 202 25.48 18.27 41.23
CA ARG A 202 24.15 18.88 41.07
C ARG A 202 24.21 20.26 40.41
N GLN A 203 25.12 21.13 40.85
CA GLN A 203 25.30 22.46 40.25
C GLN A 203 25.71 22.38 38.77
N ALA A 204 26.60 21.44 38.41
CA ALA A 204 26.95 21.21 37.01
C ALA A 204 25.75 20.74 36.17
N LEU A 205 24.88 19.89 36.72
CA LEU A 205 23.66 19.42 36.06
C LEU A 205 22.62 20.54 35.89
N GLU A 206 22.53 21.45 36.86
CA GLU A 206 21.67 22.64 36.83
C GLU A 206 22.05 23.58 35.67
N VAL A 207 23.34 23.94 35.55
CA VAL A 207 23.86 24.75 34.44
C VAL A 207 23.66 24.08 33.07
N ILE A 208 23.82 22.75 32.98
CA ILE A 208 23.56 22.00 31.73
C ILE A 208 22.07 22.04 31.36
N ASN A 209 21.16 21.97 32.34
CA ASN A 209 19.72 22.09 32.09
C ASN A 209 19.32 23.51 31.67
N GLU A 210 19.94 24.56 32.21
CA GLU A 210 19.71 25.94 31.77
C GLU A 210 20.08 26.11 30.29
N GLY A 211 21.30 25.72 29.88
CA GLY A 211 21.71 25.79 28.46
C GLY A 211 20.87 24.89 27.54
N ALA A 212 20.39 23.74 28.01
CA ALA A 212 19.46 22.90 27.26
C ALA A 212 18.08 23.55 27.06
N ASN A 213 17.59 24.32 28.05
CA ASN A 213 16.35 25.07 27.95
C ASN A 213 16.47 26.27 27.00
N GLU A 214 17.62 26.96 26.97
CA GLU A 214 17.89 28.03 26.00
C GLU A 214 17.88 27.49 24.56
N LEU A 215 18.62 26.40 24.29
CA LEU A 215 18.64 25.74 22.98
C LEU A 215 17.24 25.24 22.56
N ALA A 216 16.45 24.72 23.50
CA ALA A 216 15.06 24.31 23.24
C ALA A 216 14.11 25.50 22.95
N ALA A 217 14.42 26.70 23.44
CA ALA A 217 13.70 27.92 23.08
C ALA A 217 14.07 28.42 21.68
N GLU A 218 15.37 28.41 21.32
CA GLU A 218 15.82 28.71 19.96
C GLU A 218 15.23 27.73 18.92
N GLU A 219 15.23 26.42 19.22
CA GLU A 219 14.67 25.41 18.32
C GLU A 219 13.17 25.65 18.04
N ARG A 220 12.40 26.07 19.06
CA ARG A 220 10.98 26.44 18.88
C ARG A 220 10.82 27.62 17.91
N ILE A 221 11.61 28.66 18.06
CA ILE A 221 11.58 29.84 17.19
C ILE A 221 11.93 29.45 15.74
N ILE A 222 12.93 28.58 15.55
CA ILE A 222 13.32 28.07 14.23
C ILE A 222 12.20 27.23 13.60
N ARG A 223 11.56 26.32 14.37
CA ARG A 223 10.42 25.51 13.90
C ARG A 223 9.20 26.36 13.53
N GLU A 224 8.92 27.44 14.27
CA GLU A 224 7.84 28.38 13.91
C GLU A 224 8.15 29.13 12.61
N GLN A 225 9.39 29.58 12.41
CA GLN A 225 9.83 30.17 11.15
C GLN A 225 9.72 29.18 9.98
N GLU A 226 10.18 27.93 10.16
CA GLU A 226 10.07 26.87 9.15
C GLU A 226 8.59 26.63 8.77
N ALA A 227 7.69 26.55 9.74
CA ALA A 227 6.26 26.40 9.50
C ALA A 227 5.66 27.56 8.68
N VAL A 228 6.12 28.80 8.91
CA VAL A 228 5.71 29.98 8.11
C VAL A 228 6.28 29.91 6.68
N TYR A 229 7.54 29.50 6.49
CA TYR A 229 8.11 29.34 5.16
C TYR A 229 7.47 28.18 4.38
N LYS A 230 7.14 27.08 5.06
CA LYS A 230 6.44 25.94 4.47
C LYS A 230 5.05 26.32 3.94
N ARG A 231 4.24 27.04 4.74
CA ARG A 231 2.95 27.58 4.27
C ARG A 231 3.09 28.45 3.02
N LYS A 232 4.08 29.35 2.99
CA LYS A 232 4.38 30.18 1.81
C LYS A 232 4.82 29.34 0.58
N PHE A 233 5.55 28.26 0.79
CA PHE A 233 5.93 27.32 -0.27
C PHE A 233 4.71 26.58 -0.82
N ASP A 234 3.85 26.06 0.05
CA ASP A 234 2.63 25.33 -0.32
C ASP A 234 1.66 26.23 -1.10
N GLU A 235 1.46 27.49 -0.66
CA GLU A 235 0.71 28.52 -1.41
C GLU A 235 1.30 28.80 -2.80
N LEU A 236 2.64 28.82 -2.93
CA LEU A 236 3.32 29.07 -4.19
C LEU A 236 3.26 27.87 -5.15
N ASP A 237 3.40 26.63 -4.66
CA ASP A 237 3.24 25.45 -5.52
C ASP A 237 1.78 25.26 -5.95
N GLU A 238 0.80 25.54 -5.09
CA GLU A 238 -0.61 25.53 -5.46
C GLU A 238 -0.96 26.61 -6.50
N ARG A 239 -0.40 27.82 -6.36
CA ARG A 239 -0.51 28.87 -7.39
C ARG A 239 0.15 28.45 -8.71
N LYS A 240 1.29 27.77 -8.66
CA LYS A 240 2.03 27.22 -9.81
C LYS A 240 1.27 26.06 -10.49
N ARG A 241 0.58 25.19 -9.72
CA ARG A 241 -0.35 24.17 -10.25
C ARG A 241 -1.48 24.83 -11.04
N LYS A 242 -2.19 25.79 -10.43
CA LYS A 242 -3.26 26.55 -11.09
C LYS A 242 -2.80 27.26 -12.37
N VAL A 243 -1.60 27.86 -12.39
CA VAL A 243 -1.01 28.45 -13.61
C VAL A 243 -0.69 27.39 -14.67
N ASN A 244 -0.15 26.23 -14.28
CA ASN A 244 0.12 25.13 -15.22
C ASN A 244 -1.16 24.51 -15.78
N GLU A 245 -2.23 24.39 -14.99
CA GLU A 245 -3.54 23.98 -15.49
C GLU A 245 -4.13 25.01 -16.46
N ALA A 246 -4.08 26.30 -16.13
CA ALA A 246 -4.51 27.37 -17.04
C ALA A 246 -3.71 27.34 -18.35
N LYS A 247 -2.39 27.09 -18.30
CA LYS A 247 -1.54 26.92 -19.48
C LYS A 247 -1.90 25.67 -20.30
N LYS A 248 -2.20 24.53 -19.67
CA LYS A 248 -2.71 23.32 -20.35
C LYS A 248 -4.08 23.56 -21.00
N ARG A 249 -4.99 24.28 -20.34
CA ARG A 249 -6.31 24.67 -20.88
C ARG A 249 -6.17 25.64 -22.04
N LEU A 250 -5.28 26.64 -21.96
CA LEU A 250 -4.98 27.54 -23.08
C LEU A 250 -4.40 26.78 -24.27
N GLY A 251 -3.49 25.83 -24.05
CA GLY A 251 -2.95 24.97 -25.13
C GLY A 251 -4.04 24.12 -25.81
N SER A 252 -4.95 23.51 -25.05
CA SER A 252 -6.04 22.72 -25.64
C SER A 252 -7.14 23.56 -26.28
N LEU A 253 -7.37 24.79 -25.80
CA LEU A 253 -8.24 25.77 -26.46
C LEU A 253 -7.62 26.31 -27.75
N ALA A 254 -6.32 26.63 -27.77
CA ALA A 254 -5.62 27.03 -28.98
C ALA A 254 -5.66 25.91 -30.05
N GLY A 255 -5.37 24.66 -29.67
CA GLY A 255 -5.50 23.51 -30.59
C GLY A 255 -6.93 23.35 -31.14
N LYS A 256 -7.96 23.55 -30.29
CA LYS A 256 -9.36 23.57 -30.74
C LYS A 256 -9.67 24.75 -31.68
N ILE A 257 -9.12 25.94 -31.41
CA ILE A 257 -9.28 27.11 -32.26
C ILE A 257 -8.66 26.88 -33.64
N GLU A 258 -7.45 26.32 -33.74
CA GLU A 258 -6.83 26.02 -35.04
C GLU A 258 -7.60 24.91 -35.79
N VAL A 259 -8.11 23.87 -35.11
CA VAL A 259 -8.99 22.86 -35.73
C VAL A 259 -10.31 23.49 -36.22
N CYS A 260 -10.89 24.42 -35.47
CA CYS A 260 -12.10 25.14 -35.88
C CYS A 260 -11.83 26.12 -37.03
N LYS A 261 -10.69 26.81 -37.05
CA LYS A 261 -10.26 27.65 -38.17
C LYS A 261 -10.01 26.84 -39.43
N ALA A 262 -9.34 25.70 -39.32
CA ALA A 262 -9.10 24.80 -40.46
C ALA A 262 -10.43 24.34 -41.07
N LYS A 263 -11.40 23.94 -40.23
CA LYS A 263 -12.76 23.60 -40.67
C LYS A 263 -13.56 24.80 -41.21
N LEU A 264 -13.39 26.00 -40.64
CA LEU A 264 -14.01 27.21 -41.17
C LEU A 264 -13.47 27.49 -42.57
N MET A 265 -12.15 27.47 -42.74
CA MET A 265 -11.47 27.67 -44.02
C MET A 265 -11.80 26.57 -45.04
N GLU A 266 -12.00 25.32 -44.60
CA GLU A 266 -12.48 24.21 -45.43
C GLU A 266 -13.93 24.42 -45.90
N LEU A 267 -14.80 25.00 -45.06
CA LEU A 267 -16.19 25.34 -45.39
C LEU A 267 -16.33 26.66 -46.18
N GLU A 268 -15.45 27.63 -45.99
CA GLU A 268 -15.41 28.91 -46.70
C GLU A 268 -14.79 28.77 -48.10
N ASN A 269 -13.85 27.83 -48.28
CA ASN A 269 -13.32 27.45 -49.60
C ASN A 269 -14.09 26.27 -50.23
N ALA A 270 -15.14 25.76 -49.60
CA ALA A 270 -16.04 24.81 -50.25
C ALA A 270 -16.73 25.50 -51.43
N PRO A 271 -16.71 24.92 -52.65
CA PRO A 271 -17.30 25.55 -53.82
C PRO A 271 -18.82 25.72 -53.63
N PRO A 272 -19.43 26.78 -54.21
CA PRO A 272 -20.87 26.96 -54.15
C PRO A 272 -21.64 25.72 -54.61
N VAL A 273 -22.74 25.41 -53.92
CA VAL A 273 -23.59 24.23 -54.21
C VAL A 273 -24.07 24.21 -55.66
N ASP A 274 -24.18 25.37 -56.32
CA ASP A 274 -24.53 25.44 -57.74
C ASP A 274 -23.37 25.07 -58.69
N ASP A 275 -22.10 25.27 -58.33
CA ASP A 275 -20.95 24.80 -59.14
C ASP A 275 -20.80 23.28 -59.04
N GLU A 276 -20.96 22.70 -57.85
CA GLU A 276 -20.97 21.24 -57.68
C GLU A 276 -22.19 20.62 -58.41
N ARG A 277 -23.36 21.28 -58.35
CA ARG A 277 -24.55 20.90 -59.13
C ARG A 277 -24.35 21.07 -60.64
N VAL A 278 -23.61 22.06 -61.12
CA VAL A 278 -23.23 22.20 -62.54
C VAL A 278 -22.31 21.06 -62.96
N ARG A 279 -21.26 20.78 -62.18
CA ARG A 279 -20.36 19.65 -62.41
C ARG A 279 -21.12 18.31 -62.45
N LEU A 280 -21.97 18.04 -61.47
CA LEU A 280 -22.77 16.80 -61.42
C LEU A 280 -23.77 16.71 -62.58
N LYS A 281 -24.40 17.83 -63.00
CA LYS A 281 -25.20 17.88 -64.24
C LYS A 281 -24.35 17.55 -65.46
N GLN A 282 -23.11 18.04 -65.52
CA GLN A 282 -22.22 17.88 -66.67
C GLN A 282 -21.70 16.43 -66.75
N GLU A 283 -21.28 15.82 -65.64
CA GLU A 283 -20.96 14.39 -65.56
C GLU A 283 -22.16 13.49 -65.92
N LEU A 284 -23.38 13.84 -65.47
CA LEU A 284 -24.62 13.12 -65.82
C LEU A 284 -25.00 13.30 -67.31
N LEU A 285 -24.73 14.47 -67.89
CA LEU A 285 -24.92 14.73 -69.31
C LEU A 285 -23.90 13.94 -70.15
N ASP A 286 -22.66 13.84 -69.70
CA ASP A 286 -21.60 13.01 -70.29
C ASP A 286 -21.95 11.51 -70.28
N ILE A 287 -22.46 11.00 -69.15
CA ILE A 287 -22.98 9.63 -69.02
C ILE A 287 -24.18 9.43 -69.95
N SER A 288 -25.06 10.43 -70.09
CA SER A 288 -26.19 10.39 -71.01
C SER A 288 -25.76 10.37 -72.47
N GLN A 289 -24.74 11.17 -72.87
CA GLN A 289 -24.15 11.11 -74.21
C GLN A 289 -23.53 9.74 -74.50
N LYS A 290 -22.77 9.18 -73.55
CA LYS A 290 -22.17 7.84 -73.66
C LYS A 290 -23.25 6.76 -73.86
N ARG A 291 -24.36 6.82 -73.10
CA ARG A 291 -25.52 5.94 -73.28
C ARG A 291 -26.21 6.12 -74.63
N VAL A 292 -26.42 7.35 -75.10
CA VAL A 292 -27.00 7.65 -76.42
C VAL A 292 -26.10 7.16 -77.56
N LYS A 293 -24.77 7.24 -77.41
CA LYS A 293 -23.83 6.66 -78.37
C LYS A 293 -23.97 5.14 -78.43
N VAL A 294 -23.88 4.45 -77.30
CA VAL A 294 -24.05 2.97 -77.24
C VAL A 294 -25.41 2.55 -77.82
N ALA A 295 -26.49 3.31 -77.56
CA ALA A 295 -27.80 3.04 -78.16
C ALA A 295 -27.81 3.24 -79.70
N LYS A 296 -27.16 4.28 -80.22
CA LYS A 296 -26.99 4.47 -81.68
C LYS A 296 -26.20 3.31 -82.29
N ASP A 297 -25.04 2.99 -81.72
CA ASP A 297 -24.15 1.93 -82.18
C ASP A 297 -24.89 0.57 -82.19
N TYR A 298 -25.68 0.27 -81.16
CA TYR A 298 -26.56 -0.89 -81.09
C TYR A 298 -27.66 -0.90 -82.18
N THR A 299 -28.31 0.23 -82.44
CA THR A 299 -29.30 0.32 -83.54
C THR A 299 -28.67 0.22 -84.94
N GLN A 300 -27.40 0.62 -85.10
CA GLN A 300 -26.65 0.41 -86.35
C GLN A 300 -26.29 -1.07 -86.53
N LEU A 301 -25.82 -1.74 -85.47
CA LEU A 301 -25.55 -3.18 -85.46
C LEU A 301 -26.81 -4.00 -85.79
N ILE A 302 -27.97 -3.67 -85.21
CA ILE A 302 -29.24 -4.32 -85.57
C ILE A 302 -29.60 -4.11 -87.04
N ARG A 303 -29.38 -2.90 -87.59
CA ARG A 303 -29.67 -2.63 -89.02
C ARG A 303 -28.74 -3.40 -89.96
N ALA A 304 -27.45 -3.52 -89.63
CA ALA A 304 -26.51 -4.36 -90.36
C ALA A 304 -26.93 -5.83 -90.30
N LEU A 305 -27.20 -6.36 -89.11
CA LEU A 305 -27.67 -7.72 -88.88
C LEU A 305 -28.96 -8.05 -89.67
N ILE A 306 -29.89 -7.10 -89.81
CA ILE A 306 -31.10 -7.28 -90.64
C ILE A 306 -30.73 -7.41 -92.13
N VAL A 307 -29.78 -6.61 -92.64
CA VAL A 307 -29.32 -6.73 -94.04
C VAL A 307 -28.60 -8.06 -94.27
N ASP A 308 -27.71 -8.45 -93.36
CA ASP A 308 -26.99 -9.73 -93.43
C ASP A 308 -27.96 -10.93 -93.33
N GLN A 309 -28.97 -10.84 -92.45
CA GLN A 309 -30.00 -11.86 -92.33
C GLN A 309 -30.89 -11.95 -93.58
N ILE A 310 -31.21 -10.83 -94.23
CA ILE A 310 -31.93 -10.82 -95.52
C ILE A 310 -31.07 -11.47 -96.62
N ALA A 311 -29.78 -11.14 -96.67
CA ALA A 311 -28.84 -11.75 -97.62
C ALA A 311 -28.72 -13.27 -97.39
N ALA A 312 -28.50 -13.71 -96.15
CA ALA A 312 -28.43 -15.13 -95.80
C ALA A 312 -29.74 -15.88 -96.09
N THR A 313 -30.90 -15.28 -95.79
CA THR A 313 -32.22 -15.86 -96.09
C THR A 313 -32.42 -15.99 -97.59
N ARG A 314 -32.04 -14.96 -98.37
CA ARG A 314 -32.09 -15.00 -99.84
C ARG A 314 -31.17 -16.09 -100.41
N SER A 315 -29.91 -16.17 -99.96
CA SER A 315 -28.99 -17.22 -100.39
C SER A 315 -29.47 -18.63 -100.00
N GLY A 316 -30.17 -18.78 -98.86
CA GLY A 316 -30.84 -20.03 -98.49
C GLY A 316 -31.99 -20.40 -99.43
N ILE A 317 -32.81 -19.43 -99.85
CA ILE A 317 -33.87 -19.65 -100.85
C ILE A 317 -33.29 -19.97 -102.23
N GLU A 318 -32.26 -19.25 -102.66
CA GLU A 318 -31.54 -19.53 -103.92
C GLU A 318 -30.88 -20.91 -103.90
N PHE A 319 -30.29 -21.32 -102.78
CA PHE A 319 -29.76 -22.68 -102.57
C PHE A 319 -30.86 -23.75 -102.65
N LEU A 320 -32.02 -23.54 -102.00
CA LEU A 320 -33.17 -24.45 -102.09
C LEU A 320 -33.72 -24.55 -103.52
N GLN A 321 -33.79 -23.43 -104.25
CA GLN A 321 -34.21 -23.43 -105.66
C GLN A 321 -33.18 -24.15 -106.56
N VAL A 322 -31.88 -23.96 -106.34
CA VAL A 322 -30.83 -24.70 -107.04
C VAL A 322 -30.89 -26.19 -106.71
N GLY A 323 -31.15 -26.56 -105.46
CA GLY A 323 -31.39 -27.95 -105.04
C GLY A 323 -32.59 -28.57 -105.77
N ALA A 324 -33.74 -27.88 -105.78
CA ALA A 324 -34.94 -28.33 -106.49
C ALA A 324 -34.70 -28.44 -108.00
N ASN A 325 -34.01 -27.47 -108.61
CA ASN A 325 -33.60 -27.51 -110.02
C ASN A 325 -32.66 -28.69 -110.30
N ARG A 326 -31.73 -29.00 -109.38
CA ARG A 326 -30.83 -30.15 -109.51
C ARG A 326 -31.59 -31.47 -109.46
N SER A 327 -32.50 -31.65 -108.50
CA SER A 327 -33.33 -32.86 -108.42
C SER A 327 -34.29 -33.00 -109.60
N ALA A 328 -34.86 -31.90 -110.11
CA ALA A 328 -35.66 -31.91 -111.33
C ALA A 328 -34.82 -32.25 -112.58
N LEU A 329 -33.57 -31.77 -112.64
CA LEU A 329 -32.63 -32.12 -113.71
C LEU A 329 -32.15 -33.57 -113.60
N GLU A 330 -31.92 -34.09 -112.40
CA GLU A 330 -31.60 -35.52 -112.17
C GLU A 330 -32.74 -36.43 -112.60
N ALA A 331 -33.99 -36.10 -112.23
CA ALA A 331 -35.17 -36.83 -112.67
C ALA A 331 -35.39 -36.73 -114.19
N LEU A 332 -35.14 -35.57 -114.79
CA LEU A 332 -35.24 -35.40 -116.25
C LEU A 332 -34.08 -36.08 -116.99
N CYS A 333 -32.88 -36.12 -116.43
CA CYS A 333 -31.78 -36.94 -116.94
C CYS A 333 -32.13 -38.42 -116.86
N GLN A 334 -32.68 -38.92 -115.75
CA GLN A 334 -33.17 -40.30 -115.65
C GLN A 334 -34.26 -40.60 -116.70
N GLU A 335 -35.25 -39.73 -116.88
CA GLU A 335 -36.28 -39.91 -117.91
C GLU A 335 -35.69 -39.86 -119.34
N LYS A 336 -34.66 -39.03 -119.56
CA LYS A 336 -33.95 -38.94 -120.84
C LYS A 336 -33.00 -40.11 -121.07
N ASP A 337 -32.40 -40.67 -120.03
CA ASP A 337 -31.56 -41.87 -120.08
C ASP A 337 -32.41 -43.12 -120.28
N GLU A 338 -33.59 -43.22 -119.66
CA GLU A 338 -34.58 -44.27 -119.97
C GLU A 338 -35.12 -44.16 -121.41
N ARG A 339 -35.35 -42.94 -121.90
CA ARG A 339 -35.72 -42.71 -123.30
C ARG A 339 -34.54 -42.97 -124.23
N TYR A 340 -33.31 -42.68 -123.81
CA TYR A 340 -32.10 -42.91 -124.60
C TYR A 340 -31.76 -44.39 -124.64
N GLN A 341 -31.92 -45.17 -123.57
CA GLN A 341 -31.73 -46.63 -123.62
C GLN A 341 -32.84 -47.31 -124.43
N ARG A 342 -34.08 -46.82 -124.39
CA ARG A 342 -35.13 -47.25 -125.34
C ARG A 342 -34.78 -46.90 -126.78
N ALA A 343 -34.41 -45.65 -127.06
CA ALA A 343 -34.01 -45.20 -128.39
C ALA A 343 -32.69 -45.84 -128.86
N LEU A 344 -31.82 -46.27 -127.95
CA LEU A 344 -30.58 -46.99 -128.26
C LEU A 344 -30.89 -48.46 -128.56
N ALA A 345 -31.85 -49.10 -127.88
CA ALA A 345 -32.36 -50.39 -128.31
C ALA A 345 -33.03 -50.30 -129.70
N GLU A 346 -33.91 -49.33 -129.91
CA GLU A 346 -34.56 -49.05 -131.20
C GLU A 346 -33.55 -48.64 -132.31
N PHE A 347 -32.39 -48.08 -131.94
CA PHE A 347 -31.32 -47.70 -132.88
C PHE A 347 -30.27 -48.80 -133.08
N GLU A 348 -30.00 -49.66 -132.11
CA GLU A 348 -29.26 -50.91 -132.34
C GLU A 348 -30.07 -51.87 -133.23
N GLU A 349 -31.41 -51.78 -133.21
CA GLU A 349 -32.29 -52.35 -134.23
C GLU A 349 -32.40 -51.54 -135.55
N GLY A 350 -31.81 -50.34 -135.66
CA GLY A 350 -32.11 -49.37 -136.72
C GLY A 350 -30.96 -48.52 -137.33
N ALA A 351 -29.70 -48.71 -136.94
CA ALA A 351 -28.62 -47.76 -137.22
C ALA A 351 -27.95 -47.89 -138.60
N GLN A 352 -28.34 -47.05 -139.59
CA GLN A 352 -27.43 -46.59 -140.67
C GLN A 352 -27.68 -45.13 -141.16
N GLY A 353 -26.97 -44.16 -140.56
CA GLY A 353 -26.46 -42.94 -141.24
C GLY A 353 -27.37 -41.68 -141.36
N THR A 354 -26.88 -40.44 -141.64
CA THR A 354 -25.47 -39.93 -141.66
C THR A 354 -25.36 -38.36 -141.64
N LEU A 355 -24.40 -37.77 -140.87
CA LEU A 355 -23.64 -36.49 -141.11
C LEU A 355 -24.37 -35.08 -141.10
N PHE A 356 -23.78 -33.85 -140.98
CA PHE A 356 -22.40 -33.29 -140.79
C PHE A 356 -22.36 -31.81 -140.19
N TYR A 357 -21.18 -31.16 -140.13
CA TYR A 357 -20.74 -29.89 -139.45
C TYR A 357 -20.61 -28.60 -140.32
N PHE A 358 -20.56 -27.36 -139.72
CA PHE A 358 -19.62 -26.24 -140.09
C PHE A 358 -19.57 -24.95 -139.20
N ILE A 359 -18.39 -24.27 -139.12
CA ILE A 359 -18.06 -22.83 -138.76
C ILE A 359 -18.54 -22.20 -137.40
N LEU A 360 -17.81 -21.42 -136.56
CA LEU A 360 -16.38 -21.02 -136.30
C LEU A 360 -15.82 -19.59 -136.67
N PHE A 361 -15.23 -18.88 -135.66
CA PHE A 361 -14.00 -18.01 -135.67
C PHE A 361 -14.03 -16.44 -135.42
N SER A 362 -12.93 -15.92 -134.80
CA SER A 362 -12.42 -14.50 -134.63
C SER A 362 -13.02 -13.51 -133.59
N PHE A 363 -12.31 -12.48 -133.02
CA PHE A 363 -10.93 -12.33 -132.46
C PHE A 363 -10.82 -11.08 -131.48
N ALA A 364 -9.62 -10.61 -131.05
CA ALA A 364 -9.42 -9.76 -129.82
C ALA A 364 -8.28 -8.66 -129.81
N ALA A 365 -8.01 -8.04 -128.62
CA ALA A 365 -6.92 -7.09 -128.16
C ALA A 365 -7.23 -5.55 -128.12
N ALA A 366 -6.59 -4.61 -127.36
CA ALA A 366 -5.36 -4.57 -126.49
C ALA A 366 -5.38 -3.43 -125.37
N VAL A 367 -4.35 -3.32 -124.46
CA VAL A 367 -4.23 -2.40 -123.25
C VAL A 367 -2.73 -2.14 -122.81
N ALA A 368 -2.31 -0.99 -122.20
CA ALA A 368 -1.00 -0.77 -121.45
C ALA A 368 -0.80 0.57 -120.64
N HIS A 369 0.38 0.81 -119.97
CA HIS A 369 0.57 1.39 -118.59
C HIS A 369 1.73 2.47 -118.29
N THR A 370 2.50 2.42 -117.15
CA THR A 370 3.16 3.58 -116.39
C THR A 370 4.59 3.35 -115.71
N HIS A 371 5.18 4.35 -114.96
CA HIS A 371 6.32 4.34 -113.94
C HIS A 371 7.83 4.42 -114.40
N ASP A 372 8.93 4.80 -113.67
CA ASP A 372 9.30 5.38 -112.31
C ASP A 372 10.79 5.99 -112.22
N ALA A 373 11.27 6.68 -111.14
CA ALA A 373 12.72 7.01 -110.82
C ALA A 373 13.08 7.62 -109.40
N MET A 374 14.29 7.37 -108.81
CA MET A 374 14.76 7.83 -107.45
C MET A 374 16.33 7.80 -107.21
N PHE A 375 16.84 8.36 -106.07
CA PHE A 375 18.14 8.16 -105.31
C PHE A 375 19.30 9.21 -105.29
N ALA A 376 19.83 9.56 -104.09
CA ALA A 376 21.27 9.60 -103.67
C ALA A 376 21.59 10.44 -102.38
N ALA A 377 22.23 9.85 -101.33
CA ALA A 377 23.18 10.50 -100.36
C ALA A 377 23.45 9.64 -99.09
N ASP A 378 24.66 9.05 -98.94
CA ASP A 378 25.07 8.39 -97.67
C ASP A 378 26.62 8.26 -97.53
N LYS A 379 27.28 9.24 -96.88
CA LYS A 379 28.72 9.12 -96.52
C LYS A 379 29.24 10.06 -95.43
N ILE A 380 28.57 11.19 -95.16
CA ILE A 380 29.01 12.19 -94.17
C ILE A 380 28.61 11.79 -92.72
N PHE A 381 27.55 10.99 -92.57
CA PHE A 381 26.92 10.68 -91.27
C PHE A 381 27.79 9.88 -90.29
N LEU A 382 28.73 9.07 -90.79
CA LEU A 382 29.44 8.10 -89.95
C LEU A 382 30.58 8.69 -89.11
N ALA A 383 31.35 9.66 -89.63
CA ALA A 383 32.51 10.21 -88.91
C ALA A 383 32.11 11.07 -87.69
N ALA A 384 31.03 11.84 -87.80
CA ALA A 384 30.52 12.68 -86.70
C ALA A 384 29.93 11.86 -85.53
N LYS A 385 29.60 10.58 -85.76
CA LYS A 385 28.91 9.71 -84.81
C LYS A 385 29.82 9.15 -83.72
N GLU A 386 31.13 9.13 -83.94
CA GLU A 386 32.09 8.41 -83.08
C GLU A 386 32.73 9.31 -82.01
N ASP A 387 33.21 10.49 -82.39
CA ASP A 387 33.75 11.50 -81.45
C ASP A 387 32.69 12.03 -80.47
N ALA A 388 31.44 12.15 -80.92
CA ALA A 388 30.29 12.50 -80.07
C ALA A 388 29.97 11.45 -79.00
N LYS A 389 30.34 10.18 -79.24
CA LYS A 389 30.02 9.07 -78.32
C LYS A 389 31.00 9.00 -77.15
N SER A 390 32.30 9.04 -77.44
CA SER A 390 33.37 9.01 -76.43
C SER A 390 33.22 10.13 -75.38
N LYS A 391 32.83 11.33 -75.81
CA LYS A 391 32.61 12.48 -74.93
C LYS A 391 31.36 12.36 -74.04
N ARG A 392 30.33 11.64 -74.49
CA ARG A 392 29.12 11.36 -73.70
C ARG A 392 29.37 10.31 -72.63
N ASP A 393 30.08 9.24 -72.97
CA ASP A 393 30.33 8.14 -72.03
C ASP A 393 31.13 8.60 -70.80
N ILE A 394 32.09 9.53 -70.99
CA ILE A 394 32.87 10.14 -69.90
C ILE A 394 32.02 11.03 -68.97
N SER A 395 31.08 11.83 -69.50
CA SER A 395 30.24 12.69 -68.63
C SER A 395 29.23 11.86 -67.82
N VAL A 396 28.63 10.84 -68.43
CA VAL A 396 27.70 9.92 -67.76
C VAL A 396 28.37 9.15 -66.62
N GLU A 397 29.64 8.74 -66.76
CA GLU A 397 30.35 8.04 -65.68
C GLU A 397 30.74 8.95 -64.51
N LEU A 398 30.94 10.26 -64.73
CA LEU A 398 31.15 11.24 -63.66
C LEU A 398 29.84 11.52 -62.90
N VAL A 399 28.75 11.85 -63.61
CA VAL A 399 27.45 12.18 -62.98
C VAL A 399 26.93 11.02 -62.13
N ARG A 400 27.14 9.77 -62.57
CA ARG A 400 26.79 8.55 -61.80
C ARG A 400 27.53 8.38 -60.46
N LYS A 401 28.61 9.12 -60.22
CA LYS A 401 29.40 9.08 -58.97
C LYS A 401 29.14 10.29 -58.05
N MET A 402 28.23 11.19 -58.43
CA MET A 402 27.81 12.35 -57.63
C MET A 402 26.42 12.15 -56.99
N ASP A 403 26.06 13.05 -56.09
CA ASP A 403 24.89 12.90 -55.22
C ASP A 403 23.53 12.98 -55.94
N ARG A 404 22.52 12.36 -55.34
CA ARG A 404 21.26 12.02 -56.02
C ARG A 404 20.43 13.23 -56.45
N GLU A 405 20.40 14.30 -55.65
CA GLU A 405 19.74 15.56 -56.04
C GLU A 405 20.43 16.22 -57.25
N PHE A 406 21.76 16.08 -57.36
CA PHE A 406 22.52 16.62 -58.49
C PHE A 406 22.28 15.81 -59.77
N GLN A 407 22.09 14.49 -59.64
CA GLN A 407 21.65 13.63 -60.74
C GLN A 407 20.26 14.04 -61.25
N GLU A 408 19.29 14.25 -60.35
CA GLU A 408 17.95 14.70 -60.75
C GLU A 408 17.93 16.12 -61.34
N GLN A 409 18.79 17.03 -60.89
CA GLN A 409 18.95 18.34 -61.53
C GLN A 409 19.57 18.21 -62.92
N PHE A 410 20.56 17.34 -63.11
CA PHE A 410 21.18 17.09 -64.40
C PHE A 410 20.22 16.43 -65.40
N GLU A 411 19.42 15.44 -64.97
CA GLU A 411 18.36 14.86 -65.81
C GLU A 411 17.34 15.92 -66.24
N LYS A 412 16.92 16.81 -65.33
CA LYS A 412 15.99 17.92 -65.66
C LYS A 412 16.62 18.88 -66.69
N MET A 413 17.92 19.18 -66.60
CA MET A 413 18.61 20.01 -67.59
C MET A 413 18.83 19.29 -68.95
N GLU A 414 19.10 17.98 -68.95
CA GLU A 414 19.25 17.18 -70.19
C GLU A 414 17.92 17.04 -70.93
N VAL A 415 16.79 16.94 -70.20
CA VAL A 415 15.43 16.91 -70.76
C VAL A 415 15.00 18.27 -71.31
N ASP A 416 15.36 19.37 -70.66
CA ASP A 416 14.97 20.74 -71.04
C ASP A 416 15.92 21.39 -72.08
N GLY A 417 16.89 20.63 -72.61
CA GLY A 417 17.79 21.02 -73.71
C GLY A 417 18.85 22.09 -73.40
N SER A 418 18.67 22.85 -72.32
CA SER A 418 19.50 24.01 -71.90
C SER A 418 21.00 23.71 -71.70
N VAL A 419 21.38 22.43 -71.57
CA VAL A 419 22.79 21.97 -71.57
C VAL A 419 23.53 22.35 -72.86
N HIS A 420 22.82 22.45 -74.00
CA HIS A 420 23.43 22.72 -75.31
C HIS A 420 23.67 24.21 -75.62
N GLU A 421 23.18 25.13 -74.79
CA GLU A 421 23.39 26.58 -74.98
C GLU A 421 24.60 27.14 -74.20
N ARG A 422 25.22 26.35 -73.31
CA ARG A 422 26.32 26.80 -72.45
C ARG A 422 27.69 26.64 -73.11
N THR A 423 28.43 27.74 -73.23
CA THR A 423 29.78 27.76 -73.82
C THR A 423 30.84 27.30 -72.81
N VAL A 424 31.88 26.60 -73.28
CA VAL A 424 32.95 26.02 -72.43
C VAL A 424 33.59 27.03 -71.47
N ASP A 425 33.75 28.29 -71.88
CA ASP A 425 34.36 29.33 -71.04
C ASP A 425 33.46 29.78 -69.88
N GLN A 426 32.13 29.68 -70.01
CA GLN A 426 31.18 29.95 -68.92
C GLN A 426 31.32 28.88 -67.83
N LEU A 427 31.41 27.61 -68.21
CA LEU A 427 31.62 26.49 -67.28
C LEU A 427 32.98 26.58 -66.57
N ARG A 428 34.01 27.10 -67.24
CA ARG A 428 35.32 27.39 -66.62
C ARG A 428 35.24 28.52 -65.60
N ALA A 429 34.50 29.60 -65.90
CA ALA A 429 34.28 30.69 -64.97
C ALA A 429 33.46 30.25 -63.74
N GLU A 430 32.41 29.45 -63.91
CA GLU A 430 31.67 28.83 -62.80
C GLU A 430 32.60 27.93 -61.95
N LEU A 431 33.46 27.12 -62.56
CA LEU A 431 34.36 26.20 -61.84
C LEU A 431 35.42 26.92 -61.01
N GLU A 432 36.04 28.00 -61.53
CA GLU A 432 36.96 28.82 -60.71
C GLU A 432 36.21 29.61 -59.61
N THR A 433 34.97 30.04 -59.87
CA THR A 433 34.12 30.68 -58.84
C THR A 433 33.81 29.70 -57.70
N GLN A 434 33.54 28.43 -58.00
CA GLN A 434 33.30 27.43 -56.95
C GLN A 434 34.57 27.01 -56.20
N LYS A 435 35.75 27.00 -56.84
CA LYS A 435 37.03 26.86 -56.12
C LYS A 435 37.28 28.01 -55.15
N ALA A 436 37.09 29.25 -55.60
CA ALA A 436 37.25 30.43 -54.76
C ALA A 436 36.30 30.42 -53.56
N ASN A 437 35.06 29.93 -53.73
CA ASN A 437 34.13 29.68 -52.62
C ASN A 437 34.63 28.57 -51.67
N LEU A 438 35.20 27.48 -52.20
CA LEU A 438 35.71 26.37 -51.39
C LEU A 438 36.89 26.78 -50.50
N ASP A 439 37.84 27.54 -51.04
CA ASP A 439 38.99 28.07 -50.28
C ASP A 439 38.54 29.07 -49.20
N LEU A 440 37.47 29.84 -49.46
CA LEU A 440 36.81 30.70 -48.46
C LEU A 440 36.15 29.92 -47.31
N ILE A 441 35.73 28.69 -47.56
CA ILE A 441 35.10 27.79 -46.56
C ILE A 441 36.15 27.05 -45.73
N MET A 442 37.39 26.86 -46.23
CA MET A 442 38.47 26.15 -45.52
C MET A 442 39.06 26.89 -44.31
N ILE A 443 38.50 28.03 -43.88
CA ILE A 443 38.82 28.66 -42.58
C ILE A 443 38.05 27.96 -41.44
N THR A 444 38.26 26.64 -41.28
CA THR A 444 37.71 25.88 -40.15
C THR A 444 38.45 26.26 -38.87
N ASN A 445 37.90 27.22 -38.12
CA ASN A 445 38.42 27.65 -36.82
C ASN A 445 38.63 26.43 -35.88
N PRO A 446 39.86 26.16 -35.39
CA PRO A 446 40.17 24.95 -34.61
C PRO A 446 39.23 24.69 -33.42
N GLY A 447 38.78 25.75 -32.75
CA GLY A 447 37.86 25.64 -31.61
C GLY A 447 36.48 25.05 -31.95
N VAL A 448 36.12 24.90 -33.23
CA VAL A 448 34.92 24.16 -33.67
C VAL A 448 35.13 22.64 -33.57
N VAL A 449 36.36 22.16 -33.82
CA VAL A 449 36.72 20.74 -33.65
C VAL A 449 36.74 20.39 -32.16
N ASP A 450 37.36 21.22 -31.33
CA ASP A 450 37.35 21.05 -29.87
C ASP A 450 35.92 21.05 -29.29
N GLN A 451 35.05 21.93 -29.79
CA GLN A 451 33.63 21.94 -29.41
C GLN A 451 32.89 20.70 -29.88
N TYR A 452 33.20 20.16 -31.06
CA TYR A 452 32.62 18.92 -31.56
C TYR A 452 33.06 17.72 -30.71
N GLU A 453 34.36 17.58 -30.40
CA GLU A 453 34.87 16.50 -29.54
C GLU A 453 34.27 16.59 -28.13
N ARG A 454 34.21 17.79 -27.54
CA ARG A 454 33.58 18.02 -26.23
C ARG A 454 32.10 17.66 -26.23
N ARG A 455 31.35 18.07 -27.26
CA ARG A 455 29.93 17.68 -27.42
C ARG A 455 29.76 16.19 -27.64
N LYS A 456 30.65 15.54 -28.38
CA LYS A 456 30.64 14.08 -28.61
C LYS A 456 30.85 13.30 -27.30
N ALA A 457 31.74 13.77 -26.43
CA ALA A 457 31.92 13.21 -25.08
C ALA A 457 30.67 13.45 -24.20
N GLU A 458 30.15 14.68 -24.17
CA GLU A 458 28.96 15.05 -23.39
C GLU A 458 27.70 14.29 -23.83
N ILE A 459 27.50 14.09 -25.14
CA ILE A 459 26.46 13.22 -25.69
C ILE A 459 26.66 11.78 -25.22
N GLY A 460 27.88 11.24 -25.24
CA GLY A 460 28.17 9.88 -24.77
C GLY A 460 27.81 9.65 -23.30
N ASP A 461 28.10 10.61 -22.43
CA ASP A 461 27.75 10.52 -21.00
C ASP A 461 26.25 10.79 -20.74
N LEU A 462 25.59 11.62 -21.55
CA LEU A 462 24.14 11.75 -21.54
C LEU A 462 23.43 10.47 -22.01
N SER A 463 23.92 9.80 -23.06
CA SER A 463 23.41 8.51 -23.53
C SER A 463 23.52 7.42 -22.47
N LYS A 464 24.67 7.27 -21.80
CA LYS A 464 24.82 6.35 -20.65
C LYS A 464 23.82 6.66 -19.53
N ARG A 465 23.64 7.95 -19.19
CA ARG A 465 22.67 8.40 -18.17
C ARG A 465 21.21 8.16 -18.55
N ILE A 466 20.90 8.04 -19.84
CA ILE A 466 19.59 7.61 -20.34
C ILE A 466 19.46 6.09 -20.19
N GLU A 467 20.44 5.32 -20.68
CA GLU A 467 20.45 3.85 -20.59
C GLU A 467 20.35 3.35 -19.14
N ASP A 468 21.07 3.98 -18.20
CA ASP A 468 21.00 3.69 -16.76
C ASP A 468 19.65 4.05 -16.12
N LYS A 469 18.92 5.02 -16.68
CA LYS A 469 17.56 5.36 -16.24
C LYS A 469 16.54 4.40 -16.83
N GLU A 470 16.66 4.05 -18.10
CA GLU A 470 15.81 3.06 -18.77
C GLU A 470 15.90 1.70 -18.07
N LYS A 471 17.11 1.23 -17.74
CA LYS A 471 17.32 0.03 -16.92
C LYS A 471 16.62 0.11 -15.55
N LYS A 472 16.60 1.28 -14.91
CA LYS A 472 15.92 1.50 -13.62
C LYS A 472 14.39 1.56 -13.77
N CYS A 473 13.87 2.19 -14.81
CA CYS A 473 12.44 2.14 -15.13
C CYS A 473 11.97 0.70 -15.40
N LEU A 474 12.70 -0.04 -16.25
CA LEU A 474 12.43 -1.45 -16.54
C LEU A 474 12.55 -2.37 -15.31
N GLY A 475 13.35 -1.99 -14.31
CA GLY A 475 13.37 -2.64 -12.99
C GLY A 475 12.08 -2.37 -12.22
N LEU A 476 11.76 -1.10 -12.00
CA LEU A 476 10.57 -0.67 -11.26
C LEU A 476 9.27 -1.18 -11.90
N GLU A 477 9.18 -1.24 -13.23
CA GLU A 477 8.03 -1.82 -13.96
C GLU A 477 7.86 -3.32 -13.66
N ARG A 478 8.95 -4.08 -13.54
CA ARG A 478 8.91 -5.49 -13.14
C ARG A 478 8.50 -5.65 -11.69
N ASP A 479 9.02 -4.80 -10.80
CA ASP A 479 8.69 -4.84 -9.37
C ASP A 479 7.22 -4.48 -9.12
N ILE A 480 6.72 -3.43 -9.79
CA ILE A 480 5.29 -3.04 -9.78
C ILE A 480 4.42 -4.17 -10.34
N LYS A 481 4.82 -4.79 -11.45
CA LYS A 481 4.08 -5.92 -12.02
C LYS A 481 4.07 -7.12 -11.08
N PHE A 482 5.22 -7.49 -10.50
CA PHE A 482 5.32 -8.59 -9.55
C PHE A 482 4.48 -8.34 -8.28
N ALA A 483 4.46 -7.12 -7.76
CA ALA A 483 3.58 -6.75 -6.66
C ALA A 483 2.10 -6.90 -7.06
N ARG A 484 1.70 -6.41 -8.24
CA ARG A 484 0.32 -6.52 -8.75
C ARG A 484 -0.11 -7.97 -8.98
N ASP A 485 0.72 -8.77 -9.65
CA ASP A 485 0.43 -10.17 -9.99
C ASP A 485 0.23 -11.05 -8.75
N ASN A 486 0.83 -10.69 -7.59
CA ASN A 486 0.58 -11.32 -6.31
C ASN A 486 -0.61 -10.73 -5.54
N TRP A 487 -0.74 -9.39 -5.53
CA TRP A 487 -1.74 -8.68 -4.72
C TRP A 487 -3.16 -8.74 -5.31
N GLN A 488 -3.32 -8.49 -6.61
CA GLN A 488 -4.64 -8.44 -7.25
C GLN A 488 -5.41 -9.76 -7.08
N PRO A 489 -4.83 -10.97 -7.33
CA PRO A 489 -5.52 -12.24 -7.11
C PRO A 489 -5.73 -12.58 -5.62
N ALA A 490 -5.03 -11.94 -4.68
CA ALA A 490 -5.33 -12.06 -3.26
C ALA A 490 -6.55 -11.21 -2.86
N LEU A 491 -6.61 -9.97 -3.33
CA LEU A 491 -7.74 -9.07 -3.14
C LEU A 491 -9.03 -9.63 -3.76
N GLU A 492 -8.97 -10.10 -5.01
CA GLU A 492 -10.13 -10.69 -5.70
C GLU A 492 -10.68 -11.93 -4.97
N ARG A 493 -9.82 -12.80 -4.43
CA ARG A 493 -10.24 -13.94 -3.61
C ARG A 493 -10.90 -13.51 -2.30
N LEU A 494 -10.36 -12.51 -1.62
CA LEU A 494 -10.91 -11.98 -0.38
C LEU A 494 -12.30 -11.34 -0.61
N VAL A 495 -12.42 -10.50 -1.64
CA VAL A 495 -13.69 -9.85 -1.99
C VAL A 495 -14.72 -10.88 -2.49
N ALA A 496 -14.31 -11.94 -3.19
CA ALA A 496 -15.20 -13.04 -3.54
C ALA A 496 -15.65 -13.89 -2.33
N SER A 497 -14.85 -13.97 -1.27
CA SER A 497 -15.23 -14.63 0.00
C SER A 497 -16.27 -13.81 0.76
N ILE A 498 -16.00 -12.50 0.96
CA ILE A 498 -16.93 -11.53 1.56
C ILE A 498 -18.21 -11.44 0.74
N GLY A 499 -18.12 -11.42 -0.60
CA GLY A 499 -19.26 -11.38 -1.51
C GLY A 499 -20.22 -12.56 -1.33
N LYS A 500 -19.70 -13.79 -1.19
CA LYS A 500 -20.53 -14.98 -0.92
C LYS A 500 -21.29 -14.87 0.41
N LYS A 501 -20.61 -14.40 1.47
CA LYS A 501 -21.22 -14.16 2.79
C LYS A 501 -22.31 -13.10 2.71
N PHE A 502 -22.03 -12.01 2.00
CA PHE A 502 -22.94 -10.89 1.79
C PHE A 502 -24.19 -11.28 0.99
N SER A 503 -24.05 -12.00 -0.12
CA SER A 503 -25.20 -12.54 -0.87
C SER A 503 -26.04 -13.45 0.03
N ALA A 504 -25.43 -14.40 0.74
CA ALA A 504 -26.13 -15.29 1.66
C ALA A 504 -26.74 -14.58 2.90
N ALA A 505 -26.32 -13.36 3.23
CA ALA A 505 -26.96 -12.52 4.25
C ALA A 505 -28.13 -11.71 3.67
N PHE A 506 -28.00 -11.21 2.44
CA PHE A 506 -29.08 -10.55 1.69
C PHE A 506 -30.23 -11.51 1.35
N ASP A 507 -29.92 -12.71 0.85
CA ASP A 507 -30.89 -13.71 0.41
C ASP A 507 -31.81 -14.15 1.57
N ARG A 508 -31.26 -14.27 2.79
CA ARG A 508 -32.03 -14.55 4.03
C ARG A 508 -33.09 -13.49 4.34
N ILE A 509 -32.94 -12.27 3.83
CA ILE A 509 -33.83 -11.13 4.05
C ILE A 509 -34.82 -10.96 2.87
N GLY A 510 -34.71 -11.80 1.83
CA GLY A 510 -35.53 -11.72 0.62
C GLY A 510 -35.09 -10.62 -0.35
N CYS A 511 -33.83 -10.21 -0.28
CA CYS A 511 -33.18 -9.26 -1.18
C CYS A 511 -31.96 -9.92 -1.83
N ALA A 512 -31.41 -9.35 -2.91
CA ALA A 512 -30.18 -9.87 -3.52
C ALA A 512 -29.08 -8.82 -3.55
N GLY A 513 -27.82 -9.24 -3.35
CA GLY A 513 -26.65 -8.37 -3.35
C GLY A 513 -25.40 -9.05 -3.92
N GLU A 514 -24.57 -8.29 -4.64
CA GLU A 514 -23.27 -8.70 -5.20
C GLU A 514 -22.21 -7.66 -4.81
N ILE A 515 -20.98 -8.11 -4.54
CA ILE A 515 -19.83 -7.24 -4.27
C ILE A 515 -18.76 -7.52 -5.33
N ARG A 516 -18.20 -6.46 -5.93
CA ARG A 516 -17.22 -6.55 -7.02
C ARG A 516 -16.09 -5.54 -6.83
N VAL A 517 -14.85 -5.92 -7.16
CA VAL A 517 -13.74 -4.96 -7.29
C VAL A 517 -13.88 -4.22 -8.62
N SER A 518 -13.71 -2.90 -8.59
CA SER A 518 -13.73 -2.00 -9.76
C SER A 518 -12.30 -1.50 -10.03
N PRO A 519 -11.54 -2.13 -10.95
CA PRO A 519 -10.17 -1.71 -11.26
C PRO A 519 -10.16 -0.47 -12.15
N HIS A 520 -9.17 0.40 -11.96
CA HIS A 520 -8.96 1.61 -12.76
C HIS A 520 -7.46 1.79 -13.07
N ASP A 521 -7.10 2.55 -14.11
CA ASP A 521 -5.69 2.83 -14.47
C ASP A 521 -4.95 3.69 -13.42
N ASP A 522 -5.71 4.24 -12.48
CA ASP A 522 -5.27 5.11 -11.39
C ASP A 522 -5.70 4.46 -10.07
N TYR A 523 -4.75 4.11 -9.23
CA TYR A 523 -4.98 3.38 -7.99
C TYR A 523 -5.79 4.18 -6.95
N GLU A 524 -5.77 5.53 -7.01
CA GLU A 524 -6.63 6.36 -6.14
C GLU A 524 -8.13 6.22 -6.47
N LYS A 525 -8.45 5.64 -7.64
CA LYS A 525 -9.82 5.44 -8.14
C LYS A 525 -10.27 3.97 -8.11
N TRP A 526 -9.49 3.06 -7.53
CA TRP A 526 -9.93 1.69 -7.29
C TRP A 526 -11.04 1.68 -6.23
N ALA A 527 -12.12 0.95 -6.50
CA ALA A 527 -13.29 0.89 -5.62
C ALA A 527 -13.78 -0.55 -5.42
N ILE A 528 -14.60 -0.74 -4.39
CA ILE A 528 -15.42 -1.94 -4.22
C ILE A 528 -16.87 -1.52 -4.47
N ASP A 529 -17.42 -1.98 -5.59
CA ASP A 529 -18.80 -1.75 -5.99
C ASP A 529 -19.73 -2.72 -5.24
N ILE A 530 -20.65 -2.16 -4.46
CA ILE A 530 -21.73 -2.90 -3.79
C ILE A 530 -23.00 -2.74 -4.62
N LEU A 531 -23.47 -3.82 -5.23
CA LEU A 531 -24.68 -3.85 -6.03
C LEU A 531 -25.81 -4.51 -5.24
N VAL A 532 -26.99 -3.88 -5.22
CA VAL A 532 -28.16 -4.35 -4.46
C VAL A 532 -29.44 -4.35 -5.29
N LYS A 533 -30.38 -5.21 -4.86
CA LYS A 533 -31.73 -5.40 -5.40
C LYS A 533 -32.69 -5.73 -4.26
N PHE A 534 -33.59 -4.81 -3.92
CA PHE A 534 -34.58 -4.96 -2.85
C PHE A 534 -35.95 -5.52 -3.32
N ARG A 535 -36.14 -5.73 -4.63
CA ARG A 535 -37.41 -6.20 -5.22
C ARG A 535 -37.16 -7.10 -6.43
N ASP A 536 -37.91 -8.20 -6.54
CA ASP A 536 -37.72 -9.23 -7.59
C ASP A 536 -37.73 -8.69 -9.03
N LYS A 537 -38.55 -7.66 -9.28
CA LYS A 537 -38.75 -7.06 -10.61
C LYS A 537 -37.64 -6.06 -11.00
N GLU A 538 -36.75 -5.70 -10.08
CA GLU A 538 -35.67 -4.75 -10.33
C GLU A 538 -34.35 -5.46 -10.71
N LYS A 539 -33.42 -4.73 -11.31
CA LYS A 539 -32.06 -5.21 -11.61
C LYS A 539 -31.13 -4.85 -10.45
N LEU A 540 -30.02 -5.58 -10.32
CA LEU A 540 -28.91 -5.19 -9.44
C LEU A 540 -28.44 -3.78 -9.84
N THR A 541 -28.29 -2.89 -8.86
CA THR A 541 -27.86 -1.50 -9.06
C THR A 541 -26.85 -1.08 -7.99
N LEU A 542 -25.89 -0.24 -8.38
CA LEU A 542 -24.87 0.29 -7.47
C LEU A 542 -25.53 1.09 -6.34
N LEU A 543 -25.11 0.80 -5.09
CA LEU A 543 -25.55 1.51 -3.89
C LEU A 543 -25.17 3.00 -3.98
N THR A 544 -26.13 3.85 -4.34
CA THR A 544 -25.91 5.27 -4.60
C THR A 544 -26.84 6.12 -3.73
N GLY A 545 -26.29 7.16 -3.11
CA GLY A 545 -26.97 7.96 -2.08
C GLY A 545 -28.21 8.73 -2.54
N GLN A 546 -28.46 8.80 -3.85
CA GLN A 546 -29.60 9.50 -4.47
C GLN A 546 -30.80 8.57 -4.78
N ARG A 547 -30.61 7.24 -4.80
CA ARG A 547 -31.61 6.30 -5.36
C ARG A 547 -32.30 5.40 -4.33
N GLN A 548 -31.58 5.01 -3.27
CA GLN A 548 -32.09 4.11 -2.23
C GLN A 548 -32.51 4.90 -0.98
N SER A 549 -33.50 4.41 -0.23
CA SER A 549 -33.94 5.04 1.02
C SER A 549 -32.87 4.98 2.13
N GLY A 550 -33.06 5.76 3.20
CA GLY A 550 -32.17 5.74 4.36
C GLY A 550 -32.05 4.34 4.98
N GLY A 551 -33.19 3.67 5.22
CA GLY A 551 -33.22 2.33 5.79
C GLY A 551 -32.57 1.27 4.90
N GLU A 552 -32.79 1.30 3.58
CA GLU A 552 -32.13 0.39 2.62
C GLU A 552 -30.60 0.59 2.60
N ARG A 553 -30.13 1.84 2.74
CA ARG A 553 -28.70 2.17 2.82
C ARG A 553 -28.08 1.69 4.14
N SER A 554 -28.75 1.90 5.28
CA SER A 554 -28.30 1.38 6.58
C SER A 554 -28.24 -0.15 6.55
N LEU A 555 -29.34 -0.82 6.13
CA LEU A 555 -29.42 -2.27 5.97
C LEU A 555 -28.26 -2.84 5.14
N THR A 556 -28.00 -2.26 3.97
CA THR A 556 -26.89 -2.70 3.10
C THR A 556 -25.53 -2.56 3.79
N THR A 557 -25.31 -1.42 4.45
CA THR A 557 -24.04 -1.11 5.13
C THR A 557 -23.79 -2.06 6.29
N ILE A 558 -24.83 -2.36 7.08
CA ILE A 558 -24.76 -3.30 8.21
C ILE A 558 -24.43 -4.71 7.73
N LEU A 559 -25.14 -5.22 6.72
CA LEU A 559 -24.92 -6.56 6.19
C LEU A 559 -23.53 -6.71 5.55
N TYR A 560 -23.00 -5.65 4.94
CA TYR A 560 -21.62 -5.60 4.46
C TYR A 560 -20.61 -5.65 5.61
N LEU A 561 -20.79 -4.82 6.65
CA LEU A 561 -19.95 -4.83 7.84
C LEU A 561 -19.97 -6.19 8.57
N MET A 562 -21.13 -6.83 8.68
CA MET A 562 -21.25 -8.18 9.23
C MET A 562 -20.52 -9.24 8.39
N SER A 563 -20.61 -9.13 7.06
CA SER A 563 -19.89 -10.04 6.14
C SER A 563 -18.37 -9.85 6.23
N LEU A 564 -17.92 -8.61 6.51
CA LEU A 564 -16.53 -8.30 6.81
C LEU A 564 -16.11 -8.86 8.18
N THR A 565 -16.89 -8.69 9.26
CA THR A 565 -16.52 -9.20 10.60
C THR A 565 -16.53 -10.73 10.68
N GLU A 566 -17.30 -11.42 9.83
CA GLU A 566 -17.24 -12.89 9.73
C GLU A 566 -15.97 -13.38 8.99
N GLU A 567 -15.27 -12.54 8.24
CA GLU A 567 -14.00 -12.87 7.57
C GLU A 567 -12.79 -12.35 8.36
N ALA A 568 -12.87 -11.12 8.85
CA ALA A 568 -11.86 -10.46 9.67
C ALA A 568 -11.98 -10.88 11.15
N ARG A 569 -11.15 -11.84 11.56
CA ARG A 569 -11.03 -12.34 12.95
C ARG A 569 -10.47 -11.27 13.92
N THR A 570 -11.28 -10.25 14.21
CA THR A 570 -11.02 -9.23 15.23
C THR A 570 -11.30 -9.80 16.62
N PRO A 571 -10.44 -9.58 17.64
CA PRO A 571 -10.62 -10.21 18.97
C PRO A 571 -11.91 -9.77 19.66
N PHE A 572 -12.35 -8.54 19.42
CA PHE A 572 -13.68 -8.05 19.76
C PHE A 572 -14.15 -7.04 18.70
N SER A 573 -15.46 -6.81 18.64
CA SER A 573 -16.11 -5.76 17.86
C SER A 573 -17.09 -4.98 18.74
N LEU A 574 -17.12 -3.66 18.58
CA LEU A 574 -18.07 -2.76 19.24
C LEU A 574 -18.88 -2.04 18.16
N VAL A 575 -20.20 -2.05 18.31
CA VAL A 575 -21.13 -1.43 17.38
C VAL A 575 -22.20 -0.68 18.17
N ASP A 576 -22.32 0.61 17.89
CA ASP A 576 -23.17 1.56 18.62
C ASP A 576 -24.21 2.18 17.69
N GLU A 577 -25.41 2.38 18.21
CA GLU A 577 -26.62 2.96 17.59
C GLU A 577 -26.99 2.47 16.16
N ILE A 578 -26.40 1.38 15.68
CA ILE A 578 -26.40 1.02 14.25
C ILE A 578 -27.79 0.71 13.66
N ASN A 579 -28.76 0.36 14.50
CA ASN A 579 -30.14 0.06 14.10
C ASN A 579 -31.04 1.31 14.03
N GLN A 580 -30.51 2.53 14.22
CA GLN A 580 -31.29 3.75 14.03
C GLN A 580 -31.61 4.04 12.55
N GLY A 581 -32.72 4.75 12.31
CA GLY A 581 -33.14 5.19 10.97
C GLY A 581 -33.74 4.10 10.08
N MET A 582 -34.06 2.93 10.65
CA MET A 582 -34.61 1.76 9.96
C MET A 582 -36.08 1.52 10.37
N ASP A 583 -36.76 0.60 9.65
CA ASP A 583 -38.11 0.17 10.01
C ASP A 583 -38.08 -1.08 10.90
N GLN A 584 -39.19 -1.37 11.59
CA GLN A 584 -39.27 -2.49 12.54
C GLN A 584 -38.98 -3.85 11.89
N ARG A 585 -39.19 -4.00 10.57
CA ARG A 585 -38.90 -5.22 9.83
C ARG A 585 -37.40 -5.38 9.55
N ALA A 586 -36.74 -4.33 9.03
CA ALA A 586 -35.31 -4.37 8.73
C ALA A 586 -34.46 -4.42 10.01
N GLU A 587 -34.87 -3.74 11.08
CA GLU A 587 -34.21 -3.82 12.40
C GLU A 587 -34.21 -5.24 12.96
N ARG A 588 -35.35 -5.93 12.89
CA ARG A 588 -35.48 -7.35 13.27
C ARG A 588 -34.58 -8.23 12.39
N ALA A 589 -34.64 -8.05 11.07
CA ALA A 589 -33.84 -8.85 10.13
C ALA A 589 -32.31 -8.68 10.35
N VAL A 590 -31.86 -7.45 10.65
CA VAL A 590 -30.48 -7.17 11.08
C VAL A 590 -30.16 -7.87 12.39
N HIS A 591 -31.00 -7.72 13.41
CA HIS A 591 -30.76 -8.30 14.74
C HIS A 591 -30.64 -9.83 14.68
N ASP A 592 -31.60 -10.48 14.03
CA ASP A 592 -31.68 -11.93 13.94
C ASP A 592 -30.48 -12.49 13.12
N SER A 593 -30.11 -11.83 12.01
CA SER A 593 -28.90 -12.18 11.23
C SER A 593 -27.60 -11.94 12.01
N MET A 594 -27.53 -10.88 12.82
CA MET A 594 -26.38 -10.56 13.67
C MET A 594 -26.22 -11.59 14.79
N VAL A 595 -27.30 -12.05 15.42
CA VAL A 595 -27.27 -13.17 16.38
C VAL A 595 -26.77 -14.45 15.72
N GLU A 596 -27.27 -14.81 14.52
CA GLU A 596 -26.79 -15.97 13.75
C GLU A 596 -25.28 -15.92 13.42
N VAL A 597 -24.73 -14.74 13.12
CA VAL A 597 -23.30 -14.57 12.80
C VAL A 597 -22.42 -14.53 14.06
N THR A 598 -22.86 -13.82 15.11
CA THR A 598 -22.01 -13.49 16.27
C THR A 598 -22.06 -14.49 17.42
N CYS A 599 -23.05 -15.39 17.47
CA CYS A 599 -23.22 -16.37 18.56
C CYS A 599 -22.66 -17.79 18.27
N LYS A 600 -21.94 -17.95 17.15
CA LYS A 600 -21.29 -19.21 16.74
C LYS A 600 -20.24 -19.69 17.76
N PRO A 601 -19.77 -20.96 17.70
CA PRO A 601 -18.70 -21.42 18.59
C PRO A 601 -17.36 -20.71 18.36
N ASP A 602 -17.09 -20.33 17.11
CA ASP A 602 -15.81 -19.75 16.66
C ASP A 602 -15.85 -18.22 16.49
N SER A 603 -16.93 -17.55 16.87
CA SER A 603 -17.09 -16.10 16.73
C SER A 603 -16.48 -15.33 17.90
N CYS A 604 -16.00 -14.12 17.60
CA CYS A 604 -15.33 -13.25 18.56
C CYS A 604 -16.33 -12.38 19.35
N GLN A 605 -15.86 -11.72 20.42
CA GLN A 605 -16.74 -10.97 21.33
C GLN A 605 -17.39 -9.77 20.61
N TYR A 606 -18.72 -9.72 20.61
CA TYR A 606 -19.47 -8.65 19.95
C TYR A 606 -20.28 -7.85 20.97
N PHE A 607 -20.10 -6.53 20.97
CA PHE A 607 -20.86 -5.59 21.79
C PHE A 607 -21.81 -4.79 20.91
N LEU A 608 -23.11 -5.00 21.07
CA LEU A 608 -24.15 -4.10 20.55
C LEU A 608 -24.54 -3.11 21.64
N ILE A 609 -24.48 -1.82 21.33
CA ILE A 609 -25.16 -0.76 22.08
C ILE A 609 -26.31 -0.25 21.21
N THR A 610 -27.51 -0.17 21.79
CA THR A 610 -28.69 0.39 21.11
C THR A 610 -29.68 0.97 22.13
N PRO A 611 -30.27 2.15 21.85
CA PRO A 611 -31.39 2.67 22.63
C PRO A 611 -32.73 1.99 22.30
N LYS A 612 -32.78 1.10 21.29
CA LYS A 612 -34.02 0.58 20.71
C LYS A 612 -34.08 -0.95 20.77
N LEU A 613 -34.82 -1.46 21.76
CA LEU A 613 -35.22 -2.87 21.85
C LEU A 613 -36.62 -3.05 21.27
N LEU A 614 -36.78 -3.98 20.32
CA LEU A 614 -38.08 -4.38 19.80
C LEU A 614 -38.66 -5.56 20.61
N PRO A 615 -39.99 -5.71 20.69
CA PRO A 615 -40.62 -6.93 21.20
C PRO A 615 -40.20 -8.16 20.39
N ASP A 616 -40.17 -9.33 21.05
CA ASP A 616 -40.06 -10.65 20.41
C ASP A 616 -38.82 -10.87 19.51
N LEU A 617 -37.69 -10.19 19.77
CA LEU A 617 -36.42 -10.42 19.06
C LEU A 617 -35.84 -11.82 19.34
N MET A 618 -35.02 -12.36 18.44
CA MET A 618 -34.34 -13.64 18.67
C MET A 618 -33.20 -13.49 19.69
N TYR A 619 -33.30 -14.15 20.85
CA TYR A 619 -32.23 -14.20 21.85
C TYR A 619 -31.55 -15.59 21.85
N HIS A 620 -30.23 -15.61 21.88
CA HIS A 620 -29.41 -16.83 21.94
C HIS A 620 -28.74 -16.97 23.32
N GLU A 621 -28.54 -18.19 23.81
CA GLU A 621 -28.03 -18.49 25.16
C GLU A 621 -26.68 -17.81 25.48
N ARG A 622 -25.83 -17.64 24.47
CA ARG A 622 -24.52 -16.95 24.60
C ARG A 622 -24.60 -15.42 24.67
N MET A 623 -25.77 -14.83 24.46
CA MET A 623 -25.95 -13.38 24.45
C MET A 623 -26.33 -12.86 25.83
N LYS A 624 -25.59 -11.86 26.34
CA LYS A 624 -25.85 -11.23 27.64
C LYS A 624 -26.38 -9.81 27.45
N ILE A 625 -27.65 -9.60 27.77
CA ILE A 625 -28.30 -8.29 27.75
C ILE A 625 -27.82 -7.47 28.96
N LEU A 626 -27.46 -6.20 28.74
CA LEU A 626 -27.11 -5.24 29.79
C LEU A 626 -27.98 -3.98 29.64
N CYS A 627 -29.07 -3.89 30.41
CA CYS A 627 -29.94 -2.71 30.40
C CYS A 627 -29.31 -1.59 31.25
N VAL A 628 -28.83 -0.53 30.59
CA VAL A 628 -28.28 0.66 31.26
C VAL A 628 -29.39 1.70 31.44
N ASN A 629 -29.95 1.77 32.64
CA ASN A 629 -30.94 2.78 33.00
C ASN A 629 -30.21 4.00 33.60
N ASN A 630 -30.62 5.21 33.22
CA ASN A 630 -30.08 6.47 33.77
C ASN A 630 -31.24 7.42 34.11
N GLY A 631 -31.26 7.95 35.35
CA GLY A 631 -32.30 8.87 35.82
C GLY A 631 -32.36 8.97 37.35
N GLU A 632 -32.89 10.09 37.86
CA GLU A 632 -32.92 10.41 39.30
C GLU A 632 -33.77 9.44 40.14
N TRP A 633 -34.74 8.76 39.53
CA TRP A 633 -35.70 7.88 40.20
C TRP A 633 -35.28 6.40 40.23
N LEU A 634 -33.98 6.13 40.05
CA LEU A 634 -33.41 4.81 40.31
C LEU A 634 -33.40 4.55 41.83
N PRO A 635 -33.82 3.35 42.31
CA PRO A 635 -33.75 3.03 43.74
C PRO A 635 -32.28 2.97 44.20
N GLU A 636 -31.99 3.43 45.43
CA GLU A 636 -30.66 3.38 46.06
C GLU A 636 -30.20 1.95 46.45
N ALA A 637 -30.29 1.00 45.52
CA ALA A 637 -29.94 -0.40 45.69
C ALA A 637 -28.41 -0.60 45.75
N LYS A 638 -27.79 -0.17 46.86
CA LYS A 638 -26.36 -0.37 47.17
C LYS A 638 -25.96 -1.84 47.01
N GLY A 639 -25.30 -2.17 45.89
CA GLY A 639 -24.78 -3.50 45.60
C GLY A 639 -25.02 -3.99 44.16
N ILE A 640 -25.99 -3.41 43.43
CA ILE A 640 -26.26 -3.78 42.04
C ILE A 640 -25.55 -2.81 41.09
N GLY A 641 -24.81 -3.34 40.10
CA GLY A 641 -24.30 -2.56 38.97
C GLY A 641 -22.93 -1.89 39.13
N ASN A 642 -22.21 -2.04 40.25
CA ASN A 642 -20.82 -1.56 40.30
C ASN A 642 -19.92 -2.41 39.39
N MET A 643 -19.44 -1.81 38.31
CA MET A 643 -18.58 -2.46 37.31
C MET A 643 -17.30 -3.03 37.94
N MET A 644 -16.73 -2.34 38.94
CA MET A 644 -15.52 -2.80 39.64
C MET A 644 -15.75 -4.13 40.34
N ASN A 645 -16.84 -4.25 41.12
CA ASN A 645 -17.20 -5.48 41.80
C ASN A 645 -17.45 -6.65 40.82
N MET A 646 -17.96 -6.38 39.61
CA MET A 646 -18.13 -7.40 38.58
C MET A 646 -16.79 -7.86 37.99
N ILE A 647 -15.84 -6.94 37.80
CA ILE A 647 -14.46 -7.26 37.38
C ILE A 647 -13.76 -8.09 38.46
N ASP A 648 -13.82 -7.68 39.72
CA ASP A 648 -13.24 -8.42 40.85
C ASP A 648 -13.81 -9.84 40.96
N THR A 649 -15.13 -10.00 40.79
CA THR A 649 -15.81 -11.30 40.80
C THR A 649 -15.36 -12.18 39.64
N PHE A 650 -15.17 -11.60 38.44
CA PHE A 650 -14.67 -12.32 37.27
C PHE A 650 -13.22 -12.78 37.44
N VAL A 651 -12.34 -11.93 37.99
CA VAL A 651 -10.95 -12.28 38.33
C VAL A 651 -10.93 -13.43 39.36
N GLN A 652 -11.72 -13.34 40.43
CA GLN A 652 -11.83 -14.41 41.43
C GLN A 652 -12.40 -15.72 40.88
N MET A 653 -13.27 -15.68 39.85
CA MET A 653 -13.73 -16.89 39.16
C MET A 653 -12.63 -17.49 38.27
N ARG A 654 -11.91 -16.66 37.50
CA ARG A 654 -10.80 -17.11 36.64
C ARG A 654 -9.68 -17.76 37.45
N ASP A 655 -9.36 -17.20 38.60
CA ASP A 655 -8.29 -17.70 39.48
C ASP A 655 -8.75 -18.92 40.32
N ARG A 656 -10.05 -19.28 40.27
CA ARG A 656 -10.55 -20.58 40.74
C ARG A 656 -10.51 -21.64 39.63
N SER A 657 -10.87 -21.29 38.38
CA SER A 657 -10.79 -22.26 37.27
C SER A 657 -9.35 -22.65 36.93
N SER A 658 -8.38 -21.74 37.06
CA SER A 658 -6.95 -22.04 36.90
C SER A 658 -6.34 -22.91 38.02
N ARG A 659 -7.10 -23.22 39.07
CA ARG A 659 -6.71 -24.12 40.18
C ARG A 659 -7.48 -25.45 40.18
N ALA A 660 -8.27 -25.72 39.15
CA ALA A 660 -9.19 -26.86 39.07
C ALA A 660 -9.05 -27.69 37.77
N GLY A 661 -7.94 -27.51 37.04
CA GLY A 661 -7.54 -28.30 35.87
C GLY A 661 -6.12 -28.84 36.04
#